data_AF-A0A2J5HPJ8-F1
#
_entry.id   AF-A0A2J5HPJ8-F1
#
_cell.length_a   1.000
_cell.length_b   1.000
_cell.length_c   1.000
_cell.angle_alpha   90.00
_cell.angle_beta   90.00
_cell.angle_gamma   90.00
#
_symmetry.space_group_name_H-M   'P 1'
#
loop_
_entity.id
_entity.type
_entity.pdbx_description
1 polymer ?
#
loop_
_entity_poly.entity_id
_entity_poly.type
_entity_poly.pdbx_seq_one_letter_code
_entity_poly.pdbx_strand_id
1 'polypeptide(L)'
;MVSKKGPATAPGGVSKVEKDADLVMATNNSSIASKRSVEQLYYPKPHFFRHFVAKPQRRSPVINRGYWLRMHTMEESVRRFMREPSKKPKFVLNLGCGFDPLPFILLSADESLCRNTTFVDIDYEKLMVNRKLSIQKSDDITQLLQEVEVLPNDSPIQVRSKNYVAVGCDLKNLEKLDEVLRRQILPSECSVLFLAEVSLTYMDVKSATAVLQWAAKLSNDAQFCILEQHFPDGPEHPFASAMMKHFKKMGAPLHSIHEYPSLRQQEKRFTDAGWSRAKARSLWDLWSDDEFVGTSLRNSLDAVEPFDEWEEFALFASHYFLLHASTSPGSETLLESTIPEASGDSSGEFSLLAKCPSVGGQRRFGALIPDGNTSIGYHSGIGRQTRLLSTDLYTESKDIVESQLPFPPNDISARMCHTVTDLGNGDCLLVGGRASPASGFRDCWLREAGQWRQTQSLPAPRFRHNAVKVTLDTDHVLVYGGKDSSGCVLNTWLSWSKSGNGWREVDINRDNVGPRFGACSMNLDDTSGVLFGGIGPDGVVLDDFWTWKCQQKSDGSLFLELTDQTENLRNNSPLFKYINRFGATVNRTSWGLVIVGGVTARRVVPLDKEIMFLDLSILLKCLKGEISWTDSPNIVSAIGLGAGFEGPRPLLVGHAASTVTPDELVILGGGAVCFAFGTVWTEGTWMLKRKDSTAENNWALVSQS
;
A
#
# COMPACT_ATOMS: atom_id res chain seq x y z
N MET A 1 -73.51 -1.48 -30.95
CA MET A 1 -72.65 -1.50 -29.75
C MET A 1 -71.21 -1.73 -30.19
N VAL A 2 -70.39 -0.67 -30.20
CA VAL A 2 -68.93 -0.77 -30.36
C VAL A 2 -68.35 0.06 -29.21
N SER A 3 -67.75 -0.64 -28.25
CA SER A 3 -67.17 -0.05 -27.04
C SER A 3 -65.72 0.35 -27.30
N LYS A 4 -65.40 1.64 -27.10
CA LYS A 4 -64.06 2.22 -27.15
C LYS A 4 -63.30 1.82 -25.88
N LYS A 5 -62.19 1.10 -26.01
CA LYS A 5 -61.16 0.98 -24.96
C LYS A 5 -60.33 2.27 -24.93
N GLY A 6 -60.19 2.86 -23.76
CA GLY A 6 -59.33 4.02 -23.51
C GLY A 6 -57.83 3.69 -23.60
N PRO A 7 -56.95 4.70 -23.70
CA PRO A 7 -55.52 4.50 -23.83
C PRO A 7 -54.91 4.01 -22.52
N ALA A 8 -54.11 2.95 -22.60
CA ALA A 8 -53.27 2.48 -21.52
C ALA A 8 -52.21 3.54 -21.17
N THR A 9 -52.12 3.88 -19.89
CA THR A 9 -51.05 4.69 -19.33
C THR A 9 -49.72 3.95 -19.46
N ALA A 10 -48.73 4.61 -20.06
CA ALA A 10 -47.36 4.10 -20.12
C ALA A 10 -46.76 4.05 -18.69
N PRO A 11 -45.90 3.05 -18.36
CA PRO A 11 -45.20 3.04 -17.09
C PRO A 11 -44.25 4.23 -17.02
N GLY A 12 -44.36 5.04 -15.97
CA GLY A 12 -43.49 6.18 -15.72
C GLY A 12 -42.03 5.75 -15.68
N GLY A 13 -41.18 6.39 -16.50
CA GLY A 13 -39.75 6.15 -16.50
C GLY A 13 -39.12 6.60 -15.20
N VAL A 14 -38.30 5.74 -14.59
CA VAL A 14 -37.48 6.04 -13.40
C VAL A 14 -36.61 7.28 -13.69
N SER A 15 -36.65 8.25 -12.78
CA SER A 15 -35.93 9.52 -12.94
C SER A 15 -34.41 9.31 -12.92
N LYS A 16 -33.65 10.25 -13.50
CA LYS A 16 -32.17 10.17 -13.48
C LYS A 16 -31.62 10.14 -12.05
N VAL A 17 -32.23 10.90 -11.14
CA VAL A 17 -31.86 10.96 -9.72
C VAL A 17 -32.03 9.61 -9.03
N GLU A 18 -33.14 8.91 -9.29
CA GLU A 18 -33.38 7.57 -8.74
C GLU A 18 -32.42 6.52 -9.31
N LYS A 19 -32.07 6.62 -10.60
CA LYS A 19 -31.06 5.73 -11.22
C LYS A 19 -29.67 5.95 -10.64
N ASP A 20 -29.28 7.20 -10.44
CA ASP A 20 -27.99 7.56 -9.85
C ASP A 20 -27.93 7.07 -8.38
N ALA A 21 -29.03 7.21 -7.62
CA ALA A 21 -29.14 6.66 -6.27
C ALA A 21 -29.07 5.12 -6.23
N ASP A 22 -29.71 4.43 -7.17
CA ASP A 22 -29.64 2.96 -7.27
C ASP A 22 -28.20 2.47 -7.57
N LEU A 23 -27.43 3.20 -8.39
CA LEU A 23 -26.02 2.89 -8.66
C LEU A 23 -25.12 3.11 -7.44
N VAL A 24 -25.34 4.20 -6.69
CA VAL A 24 -24.63 4.44 -5.42
C VAL A 24 -24.98 3.36 -4.39
N MET A 25 -26.26 2.99 -4.27
CA MET A 25 -26.69 1.88 -3.41
C MET A 25 -26.06 0.54 -3.84
N ALA A 26 -25.76 0.31 -5.11
CA ALA A 26 -25.08 -0.90 -5.57
C ALA A 26 -23.63 -1.02 -5.03
N THR A 27 -22.96 0.10 -4.72
CA THR A 27 -21.61 0.06 -4.12
C THR A 27 -21.61 -0.56 -2.71
N ASN A 28 -22.73 -0.46 -1.98
CA ASN A 28 -22.92 -1.09 -0.68
C ASN A 28 -22.71 -2.60 -0.77
N ASN A 29 -23.29 -3.25 -1.79
CA ASN A 29 -23.19 -4.71 -1.96
C ASN A 29 -21.74 -5.17 -2.15
N SER A 30 -20.92 -4.41 -2.89
CA SER A 30 -19.50 -4.73 -3.11
C SER A 30 -18.67 -4.58 -1.83
N SER A 31 -18.89 -3.48 -1.09
CA SER A 31 -18.21 -3.19 0.17
C SER A 31 -18.55 -4.23 1.25
N ILE A 32 -19.84 -4.49 1.47
CA ILE A 32 -20.32 -5.44 2.49
C ILE A 32 -19.90 -6.87 2.16
N ALA A 33 -19.85 -7.28 0.88
CA ALA A 33 -19.29 -8.57 0.50
C ALA A 33 -17.79 -8.71 0.85
N SER A 34 -17.03 -7.62 0.72
CA SER A 34 -15.60 -7.61 1.08
C SER A 34 -15.41 -7.62 2.61
N LYS A 35 -16.21 -6.85 3.36
CA LYS A 35 -16.24 -6.92 4.83
C LYS A 35 -16.67 -8.31 5.34
N ARG A 36 -17.61 -8.99 4.66
CA ARG A 36 -17.98 -10.38 4.98
C ARG A 36 -16.82 -11.37 4.77
N SER A 37 -16.02 -11.18 3.72
CA SER A 37 -14.79 -11.99 3.52
C SER A 37 -13.83 -11.83 4.70
N VAL A 38 -13.64 -10.59 5.18
CA VAL A 38 -12.83 -10.31 6.37
C VAL A 38 -13.41 -10.97 7.61
N GLU A 39 -14.72 -10.82 7.87
CA GLU A 39 -15.36 -11.39 9.06
C GLU A 39 -15.17 -12.90 9.14
N GLN A 40 -15.26 -13.61 8.01
CA GLN A 40 -15.09 -15.07 7.97
C GLN A 40 -13.68 -15.55 8.35
N LEU A 41 -12.66 -14.72 8.16
CA LEU A 41 -11.25 -15.09 8.31
C LEU A 41 -10.62 -14.47 9.57
N TYR A 42 -10.90 -13.19 9.83
CA TYR A 42 -10.19 -12.37 10.80
C TYR A 42 -10.97 -12.14 12.10
N TYR A 43 -12.30 -12.22 12.09
CA TYR A 43 -13.12 -11.82 13.24
C TYR A 43 -13.64 -13.04 14.00
N PRO A 44 -13.67 -12.98 15.34
CA PRO A 44 -14.29 -14.01 16.15
C PRO A 44 -15.81 -14.04 15.92
N LYS A 45 -16.44 -15.14 16.33
CA LYS A 45 -17.90 -15.24 16.41
C LYS A 45 -18.43 -14.45 17.62
N PRO A 46 -19.70 -13.98 17.61
CA PRO A 46 -20.70 -14.14 16.55
C PRO A 46 -20.41 -13.29 15.30
N HIS A 47 -20.96 -13.70 14.16
CA HIS A 47 -20.79 -13.05 12.86
C HIS A 47 -22.08 -12.35 12.44
N PHE A 48 -22.01 -11.06 12.11
CA PHE A 48 -23.15 -10.21 11.79
C PHE A 48 -23.27 -9.85 10.30
N PHE A 49 -22.17 -9.76 9.52
CA PHE A 49 -22.29 -9.48 8.07
C PHE A 49 -23.08 -10.57 7.33
N ARG A 50 -23.12 -11.79 7.87
CA ARG A 50 -23.87 -12.92 7.30
C ARG A 50 -25.37 -12.67 7.13
N HIS A 51 -25.97 -11.77 7.91
CA HIS A 51 -27.41 -11.46 7.83
C HIS A 51 -27.73 -10.47 6.70
N PHE A 52 -26.70 -9.85 6.12
CA PHE A 52 -26.82 -8.86 5.06
C PHE A 52 -26.19 -9.32 3.74
N VAL A 53 -25.38 -10.39 3.76
CA VAL A 53 -24.72 -10.97 2.57
C VAL A 53 -25.21 -12.39 2.35
N ALA A 54 -26.08 -12.58 1.37
CA ALA A 54 -26.66 -13.89 1.07
C ALA A 54 -25.63 -14.93 0.61
N LYS A 55 -24.63 -14.52 -0.18
CA LYS A 55 -23.58 -15.40 -0.71
C LYS A 55 -22.20 -14.87 -0.31
N PRO A 56 -21.49 -15.51 0.64
CA PRO A 56 -20.14 -15.10 0.99
C PRO A 56 -19.21 -15.29 -0.21
N GLN A 57 -18.31 -14.32 -0.43
CA GLN A 57 -17.33 -14.37 -1.49
C GLN A 57 -15.95 -14.05 -0.93
N ARG A 58 -15.02 -15.00 -1.01
CA ARG A 58 -13.63 -14.77 -0.59
C ARG A 58 -12.97 -13.72 -1.50
N ARG A 59 -12.24 -12.79 -0.89
CA ARG A 59 -11.38 -11.82 -1.58
C ARG A 59 -9.91 -12.25 -1.50
N SER A 60 -9.05 -11.62 -2.30
CA SER A 60 -7.60 -11.82 -2.18
C SER A 60 -7.07 -11.29 -0.84
N PRO A 61 -5.91 -11.79 -0.36
CA PRO A 61 -5.33 -11.35 0.90
C PRO A 61 -5.15 -9.83 1.00
N VAL A 62 -4.67 -9.15 -0.05
CA VAL A 62 -4.58 -7.68 -0.05
C VAL A 62 -5.91 -6.96 0.15
N ILE A 63 -6.98 -7.44 -0.48
CA ILE A 63 -8.30 -6.84 -0.29
C ILE A 63 -8.80 -7.09 1.12
N ASN A 64 -8.64 -8.31 1.64
CA ASN A 64 -9.02 -8.61 3.02
C ASN A 64 -8.25 -7.74 4.02
N ARG A 65 -6.93 -7.61 3.89
CA ARG A 65 -6.11 -6.80 4.80
C ARG A 65 -6.44 -5.31 4.71
N GLY A 66 -6.71 -4.80 3.51
CA GLY A 66 -7.20 -3.43 3.31
C GLY A 66 -8.57 -3.18 3.95
N TYR A 67 -9.52 -4.10 3.78
CA TYR A 67 -10.84 -3.99 4.42
C TYR A 67 -10.78 -4.22 5.93
N TRP A 68 -9.89 -5.09 6.42
CA TRP A 68 -9.62 -5.26 7.85
C TRP A 68 -9.15 -3.94 8.45
N LEU A 69 -8.15 -3.29 7.84
CA LEU A 69 -7.65 -2.00 8.32
C LEU A 69 -8.76 -0.94 8.30
N ARG A 70 -9.55 -0.89 7.23
CA ARG A 70 -10.71 0.02 7.12
C ARG A 70 -11.73 -0.22 8.24
N MET A 71 -12.11 -1.47 8.51
CA MET A 71 -13.06 -1.82 9.57
C MET A 71 -12.50 -1.52 10.97
N HIS A 72 -11.28 -1.98 11.26
CA HIS A 72 -10.58 -1.72 12.52
C HIS A 72 -10.47 -0.22 12.80
N THR A 73 -10.19 0.57 11.77
CA THR A 73 -10.07 2.03 11.89
C THR A 73 -11.36 2.68 12.34
N MET A 74 -12.49 2.29 11.75
CA MET A 74 -13.80 2.80 12.14
C MET A 74 -14.19 2.33 13.54
N GLU A 75 -14.00 1.05 13.84
CA GLU A 75 -14.29 0.48 15.16
C GLU A 75 -13.49 1.15 16.28
N GLU A 76 -12.17 1.27 16.10
CA GLU A 76 -11.31 1.87 17.13
C GLU A 76 -11.62 3.35 17.32
N SER A 77 -12.01 4.08 16.27
CA SER A 77 -12.50 5.45 16.38
C SER A 77 -13.75 5.55 17.27
N VAL A 78 -14.70 4.62 17.11
CA VAL A 78 -15.89 4.55 17.96
C VAL A 78 -15.53 4.14 19.39
N ARG A 79 -14.64 3.16 19.58
CA ARG A 79 -14.17 2.75 20.91
C ARG A 79 -13.50 3.90 21.65
N ARG A 80 -12.63 4.68 20.98
CA ARG A 80 -12.00 5.88 21.54
C ARG A 80 -13.05 6.89 22.01
N PHE A 81 -14.01 7.23 21.15
CA PHE A 81 -15.12 8.10 21.53
C PHE A 81 -15.89 7.56 22.72
N MET A 82 -16.21 6.25 22.79
CA MET A 82 -16.92 5.67 23.92
C MET A 82 -16.11 5.69 25.22
N ARG A 83 -14.77 5.54 25.16
CA ARG A 83 -13.88 5.59 26.32
C ARG A 83 -13.71 6.99 26.91
N GLU A 84 -13.94 8.05 26.15
CA GLU A 84 -13.81 9.43 26.64
C GLU A 84 -14.74 9.70 27.85
N PRO A 85 -14.25 10.25 28.98
CA PRO A 85 -15.11 10.54 30.12
C PRO A 85 -16.20 11.57 29.77
N SER A 86 -17.47 11.22 29.93
CA SER A 86 -18.59 12.16 29.78
C SER A 86 -19.75 11.78 30.68
N LYS A 87 -20.41 12.79 31.25
CA LYS A 87 -21.69 12.62 31.98
C LYS A 87 -22.89 12.61 31.04
N LYS A 88 -22.69 13.01 29.78
CA LYS A 88 -23.75 13.07 28.77
C LYS A 88 -23.97 11.68 28.17
N PRO A 89 -25.21 11.35 27.75
CA PRO A 89 -25.43 10.20 26.90
C PRO A 89 -24.69 10.37 25.57
N LYS A 90 -24.15 9.26 25.04
CA LYS A 90 -23.38 9.25 23.80
C LYS A 90 -24.21 8.71 22.64
N PHE A 91 -24.06 9.32 21.48
CA PHE A 91 -24.72 8.87 20.26
C PHE A 91 -23.71 8.71 19.14
N VAL A 92 -23.77 7.59 18.44
CA VAL A 92 -22.94 7.31 17.25
C VAL A 92 -23.86 7.32 16.03
N LEU A 93 -23.79 8.37 15.22
CA LEU A 93 -24.62 8.57 14.04
C LEU A 93 -23.86 8.13 12.78
N ASN A 94 -24.24 7.01 12.19
CA ASN A 94 -23.61 6.47 11.00
C ASN A 94 -24.33 6.95 9.73
N LEU A 95 -23.71 7.89 9.01
CA LEU A 95 -24.26 8.58 7.86
C LEU A 95 -23.95 7.81 6.57
N GLY A 96 -24.99 7.27 5.94
CA GLY A 96 -24.84 6.35 4.81
C GLY A 96 -24.37 4.98 5.29
N CYS A 97 -25.05 4.44 6.32
CA CYS A 97 -24.61 3.23 7.03
C CYS A 97 -24.59 1.97 6.17
N GLY A 98 -25.27 1.96 5.01
CA GLY A 98 -25.35 0.78 4.20
C GLY A 98 -25.97 -0.41 4.96
N PHE A 99 -25.42 -1.59 4.71
CA PHE A 99 -25.66 -2.77 5.55
C PHE A 99 -24.53 -3.04 6.55
N ASP A 100 -23.83 -1.99 7.02
CA ASP A 100 -22.76 -2.15 8.00
C ASP A 100 -23.33 -2.60 9.36
N PRO A 101 -22.93 -3.77 9.92
CA PRO A 101 -23.36 -4.25 11.20
C PRO A 101 -22.52 -3.74 12.39
N LEU A 102 -21.68 -2.72 12.21
CA LEU A 102 -20.82 -2.13 13.25
C LEU A 102 -21.51 -2.00 14.63
N PRO A 103 -22.76 -1.48 14.76
CA PRO A 103 -23.44 -1.43 16.04
C PRO A 103 -23.57 -2.80 16.72
N PHE A 104 -23.91 -3.86 15.96
CA PHE A 104 -24.09 -5.21 16.49
C PHE A 104 -22.77 -5.84 16.88
N ILE A 105 -21.71 -5.58 16.12
CA ILE A 105 -20.34 -6.02 16.44
C ILE A 105 -19.92 -5.43 17.79
N LEU A 106 -20.06 -4.12 17.97
CA LEU A 106 -19.62 -3.45 19.20
C LEU A 106 -20.52 -3.78 20.40
N LEU A 107 -21.85 -3.87 20.21
CA LEU A 107 -22.74 -4.30 21.29
C LEU A 107 -22.45 -5.73 21.77
N SER A 108 -21.99 -6.60 20.87
CA SER A 108 -21.62 -7.97 21.23
C SER A 108 -20.21 -8.10 21.82
N ALA A 109 -19.24 -7.33 21.32
CA ALA A 109 -17.83 -7.45 21.72
C ALA A 109 -17.48 -6.55 22.93
N ASP A 110 -18.15 -5.41 23.05
CA ASP A 110 -17.80 -4.30 23.95
C ASP A 110 -19.03 -3.83 24.76
N GLU A 111 -19.87 -4.76 25.25
CA GLU A 111 -21.15 -4.47 25.93
C GLU A 111 -21.01 -3.42 27.05
N SER A 112 -19.97 -3.55 27.89
CA SER A 112 -19.72 -2.63 29.00
C SER A 112 -19.43 -1.20 28.54
N LEU A 113 -18.71 -1.07 27.43
CA LEU A 113 -18.35 0.21 26.81
C LEU A 113 -19.55 0.85 26.10
N CYS A 114 -20.47 0.05 25.59
CA CYS A 114 -21.68 0.50 24.89
C CYS A 114 -22.83 0.93 25.84
N ARG A 115 -22.72 0.70 27.16
CA ARG A 115 -23.84 0.88 28.11
C ARG A 115 -24.51 2.27 28.05
N ASN A 116 -23.74 3.32 27.80
CA ASN A 116 -24.23 4.71 27.72
C ASN A 116 -24.20 5.27 26.28
N THR A 117 -24.21 4.38 25.29
CA THR A 117 -24.10 4.74 23.88
C THR A 117 -25.30 4.21 23.09
N THR A 118 -25.94 5.08 22.31
CA THR A 118 -26.97 4.69 21.34
C THR A 118 -26.44 4.85 19.93
N PHE A 119 -26.50 3.79 19.15
CA PHE A 119 -26.12 3.79 17.74
C PHE A 119 -27.32 4.20 16.88
N VAL A 120 -27.11 5.10 15.92
CA VAL A 120 -28.14 5.60 15.01
C VAL A 120 -27.65 5.43 13.58
N ASP A 121 -28.18 4.42 12.90
CA ASP A 121 -27.86 4.15 11.50
C ASP A 121 -28.81 4.92 10.58
N ILE A 122 -28.25 5.69 9.63
CA ILE A 122 -28.99 6.59 8.74
C ILE A 122 -28.62 6.28 7.30
N ASP A 123 -29.61 5.98 6.46
CA ASP A 123 -29.44 5.80 5.01
C ASP A 123 -30.78 6.06 4.29
N TYR A 124 -30.79 5.95 2.95
CA TYR A 124 -32.00 6.08 2.14
C TYR A 124 -33.12 5.16 2.64
N GLU A 125 -34.36 5.66 2.57
CA GLU A 125 -35.55 4.98 3.08
C GLU A 125 -35.66 3.55 2.56
N LYS A 126 -35.44 3.34 1.26
CA LYS A 126 -35.48 2.03 0.59
C LYS A 126 -34.45 1.06 1.19
N LEU A 127 -33.24 1.53 1.49
CA LEU A 127 -32.19 0.70 2.07
C LEU A 127 -32.52 0.33 3.51
N MET A 128 -33.05 1.29 4.28
CA MET A 128 -33.36 1.09 5.69
C MET A 128 -34.58 0.20 5.92
N VAL A 129 -35.54 0.19 4.99
CA VAL A 129 -36.60 -0.83 4.96
C VAL A 129 -36.01 -2.24 4.74
N ASN A 130 -35.04 -2.40 3.83
CA ASN A 130 -34.37 -3.69 3.64
C ASN A 130 -33.57 -4.12 4.87
N ARG A 131 -32.87 -3.19 5.51
CA ARG A 131 -32.11 -3.43 6.76
C ARG A 131 -33.06 -3.89 7.87
N LYS A 132 -34.21 -3.23 8.03
CA LYS A 132 -35.28 -3.62 8.95
C LYS A 132 -35.71 -5.08 8.73
N LEU A 133 -35.98 -5.46 7.48
CA LEU A 133 -36.36 -6.84 7.15
C LEU A 133 -35.27 -7.86 7.50
N SER A 134 -33.99 -7.52 7.30
CA SER A 134 -32.86 -8.38 7.70
C SER A 134 -32.74 -8.52 9.22
N ILE A 135 -32.91 -7.42 9.97
CA ILE A 135 -32.90 -7.43 11.44
C ILE A 135 -34.04 -8.30 11.97
N GLN A 136 -35.26 -8.12 11.47
CA GLN A 136 -36.44 -8.90 11.89
C GLN A 136 -36.30 -10.41 11.66
N LYS A 137 -35.55 -10.82 10.64
CA LYS A 137 -35.32 -12.23 10.32
C LYS A 137 -34.16 -12.85 11.11
N SER A 138 -33.46 -12.06 11.92
CA SER A 138 -32.27 -12.50 12.64
C SER A 138 -32.52 -12.57 14.14
N ASP A 139 -32.63 -13.79 14.66
CA ASP A 139 -32.74 -14.04 16.10
C ASP A 139 -31.51 -13.52 16.85
N ASP A 140 -30.30 -13.69 16.29
CA ASP A 140 -29.07 -13.22 16.93
C ASP A 140 -29.07 -11.69 17.13
N ILE A 141 -29.54 -10.94 16.13
CA ILE A 141 -29.58 -9.47 16.20
C ILE A 141 -30.72 -9.01 17.11
N THR A 142 -31.91 -9.62 16.99
CA THR A 142 -33.07 -9.20 17.81
C THR A 142 -32.88 -9.50 19.30
N GLN A 143 -32.25 -10.64 19.64
CA GLN A 143 -31.88 -10.97 21.01
C GLN A 143 -30.81 -10.01 21.55
N LEU A 144 -29.80 -9.66 20.76
CA LEU A 144 -28.75 -8.71 21.16
C LEU A 144 -29.33 -7.32 21.46
N LEU A 145 -30.23 -6.83 20.62
CA LEU A 145 -30.74 -5.46 20.72
C LEU A 145 -31.71 -5.25 21.90
N GLN A 146 -32.45 -6.29 22.30
CA GLN A 146 -33.51 -6.28 23.31
C GLN A 146 -34.64 -5.27 23.01
N GLU A 147 -35.89 -5.58 23.39
CA GLU A 147 -37.01 -4.62 23.27
C GLU A 147 -37.15 -3.98 21.87
N VAL A 148 -36.98 -4.79 20.81
CA VAL A 148 -36.97 -4.29 19.42
C VAL A 148 -38.37 -3.90 18.97
N GLU A 149 -38.57 -2.60 18.74
CA GLU A 149 -39.74 -2.01 18.13
C GLU A 149 -39.52 -1.85 16.61
N VAL A 150 -40.47 -2.35 15.82
CA VAL A 150 -40.46 -2.23 14.35
C VAL A 150 -41.61 -1.34 13.91
N LEU A 151 -41.29 -0.26 13.19
CA LEU A 151 -42.26 0.75 12.79
C LEU A 151 -42.71 0.60 11.32
N PRO A 152 -43.86 1.22 10.94
CA PRO A 152 -44.36 1.26 9.56
C PRO A 152 -43.32 1.77 8.55
N ASN A 153 -43.43 1.35 7.28
CA ASN A 153 -42.44 1.68 6.24
C ASN A 153 -42.36 3.19 5.93
N ASP A 154 -43.47 3.92 6.12
CA ASP A 154 -43.59 5.37 5.94
C ASP A 154 -43.05 6.18 7.13
N SER A 155 -42.81 5.54 8.27
CA SER A 155 -42.15 6.17 9.42
C SER A 155 -40.69 6.51 9.08
N PRO A 156 -40.16 7.69 9.48
CA PRO A 156 -38.73 7.97 9.33
C PRO A 156 -37.87 7.04 10.19
N ILE A 157 -38.37 6.55 11.31
CA ILE A 157 -37.69 5.55 12.15
C ILE A 157 -38.22 4.17 11.78
N GLN A 158 -37.32 3.27 11.42
CA GLN A 158 -37.63 1.93 10.91
C GLN A 158 -37.53 0.86 12.00
N VAL A 159 -36.52 0.97 12.86
CA VAL A 159 -36.28 0.08 14.01
C VAL A 159 -35.83 0.92 15.20
N ARG A 160 -36.29 0.57 16.39
CA ARG A 160 -35.86 1.18 17.64
C ARG A 160 -35.63 0.09 18.70
N SER A 161 -34.55 0.22 19.46
CA SER A 161 -34.25 -0.56 20.65
C SER A 161 -33.53 0.32 21.68
N LYS A 162 -33.13 -0.26 22.82
CA LYS A 162 -32.43 0.47 23.89
C LYS A 162 -31.16 1.20 23.42
N ASN A 163 -30.30 0.52 22.67
CA ASN A 163 -29.01 1.05 22.23
C ASN A 163 -28.88 1.19 20.70
N TYR A 164 -29.98 1.05 19.95
CA TYR A 164 -29.94 1.11 18.49
C TYR A 164 -31.19 1.75 17.88
N VAL A 165 -31.00 2.60 16.88
CA VAL A 165 -32.08 3.22 16.08
C VAL A 165 -31.69 3.17 14.61
N ALA A 166 -32.65 2.78 13.76
CA ALA A 166 -32.49 2.77 12.31
C ALA A 166 -33.40 3.83 11.68
N VAL A 167 -32.83 4.79 10.94
CA VAL A 167 -33.55 5.94 10.37
C VAL A 167 -33.44 5.94 8.84
N GLY A 168 -34.59 5.94 8.17
CA GLY A 168 -34.70 6.14 6.73
C GLY A 168 -34.78 7.62 6.38
N CYS A 169 -33.70 8.19 5.83
CA CYS A 169 -33.65 9.57 5.38
C CYS A 169 -32.58 9.78 4.31
N ASP A 170 -32.94 10.43 3.19
CA ASP A 170 -31.96 11.00 2.27
C ASP A 170 -31.13 12.10 3.00
N LEU A 171 -29.81 11.96 3.00
CA LEU A 171 -28.88 12.93 3.60
C LEU A 171 -28.91 14.30 2.91
N LYS A 172 -29.54 14.43 1.74
CA LYS A 172 -29.82 15.72 1.10
C LYS A 172 -31.01 16.45 1.73
N ASN A 173 -31.88 15.75 2.45
CA ASN A 173 -33.02 16.33 3.16
C ASN A 173 -32.70 16.56 4.65
N LEU A 174 -31.82 17.52 4.89
CA LEU A 174 -31.34 17.85 6.24
C LEU A 174 -32.43 18.38 7.17
N GLU A 175 -33.47 19.04 6.63
CA GLU A 175 -34.61 19.51 7.44
C GLU A 175 -35.37 18.34 8.07
N LYS A 176 -35.71 17.33 7.27
CA LYS A 176 -36.34 16.08 7.75
C LYS A 176 -35.44 15.37 8.75
N LEU A 177 -34.14 15.26 8.45
CA LEU A 177 -33.19 14.57 9.32
C LEU A 177 -33.05 15.26 10.68
N ASP A 178 -32.90 16.59 10.69
CA ASP A 178 -32.80 17.40 11.91
C ASP A 178 -34.07 17.30 12.75
N GLU A 179 -35.26 17.38 12.12
CA GLU A 179 -36.54 17.25 12.82
C GLU A 179 -36.66 15.89 13.52
N VAL A 180 -36.34 14.79 12.82
CA VAL A 180 -36.42 13.43 13.37
C VAL A 180 -35.43 13.27 14.52
N LEU A 181 -34.18 13.69 14.34
CA LEU A 181 -33.15 13.53 15.37
C LEU A 181 -33.48 14.34 16.62
N ARG A 182 -33.80 15.63 16.49
CA ARG A 182 -34.05 16.50 17.65
C ARG A 182 -35.35 16.21 18.38
N ARG A 183 -36.42 15.82 17.67
CA ARG A 183 -37.73 15.60 18.30
C ARG A 183 -37.91 14.18 18.83
N GLN A 184 -37.23 13.19 18.27
CA GLN A 184 -37.56 11.79 18.52
C GLN A 184 -36.39 10.92 19.02
N ILE A 185 -35.13 11.37 18.92
CA ILE A 185 -33.96 10.52 19.17
C ILE A 185 -32.99 11.16 20.17
N LEU A 186 -32.51 12.36 19.89
CA LEU A 186 -31.46 13.01 20.66
C LEU A 186 -32.03 13.83 21.81
N PRO A 187 -31.48 13.70 23.04
CA PRO A 187 -31.78 14.64 24.12
C PRO A 187 -31.10 16.00 23.86
N SER A 188 -31.52 17.02 24.60
CA SER A 188 -30.98 18.39 24.47
C SER A 188 -29.48 18.48 24.77
N GLU A 189 -28.97 17.64 25.68
CA GLU A 189 -27.53 17.52 25.97
C GLU A 189 -27.05 16.10 25.71
N CYS A 190 -26.23 15.94 24.67
CA CYS A 190 -25.59 14.67 24.32
C CYS A 190 -24.19 14.91 23.74
N SER A 191 -23.35 13.89 23.80
CA SER A 191 -22.11 13.84 23.01
C SER A 191 -22.41 13.05 21.74
N VAL A 192 -22.02 13.56 20.58
CA VAL A 192 -22.33 12.94 19.28
C VAL A 192 -21.04 12.63 18.53
N LEU A 193 -20.90 11.40 18.05
CA LEU A 193 -19.92 11.02 17.04
C LEU A 193 -20.64 10.73 15.72
N PHE A 194 -20.32 11.48 14.68
CA PHE A 194 -20.75 11.16 13.33
C PHE A 194 -19.72 10.25 12.66
N LEU A 195 -20.20 9.23 11.94
CA LEU A 195 -19.39 8.39 11.07
C LEU A 195 -19.81 8.60 9.62
N ALA A 196 -18.85 8.69 8.72
CA ALA A 196 -19.07 8.68 7.28
C ALA A 196 -18.00 7.79 6.61
N GLU A 197 -18.35 6.54 6.33
CA GLU A 197 -17.41 5.58 5.77
C GLU A 197 -17.65 5.37 4.26
N VAL A 198 -16.96 6.14 3.42
CA VAL A 198 -17.09 6.12 1.96
C VAL A 198 -18.56 6.31 1.53
N SER A 199 -19.23 7.29 2.13
CA SER A 199 -20.63 7.64 1.87
C SER A 199 -20.76 9.05 1.29
N LEU A 200 -20.22 10.06 1.99
CA LEU A 200 -20.26 11.46 1.59
C LEU A 200 -19.52 11.75 0.27
N THR A 201 -18.51 10.96 -0.08
CA THR A 201 -17.75 11.09 -1.33
C THR A 201 -18.61 10.97 -2.61
N TYR A 202 -19.73 10.25 -2.54
CA TYR A 202 -20.69 10.09 -3.65
C TYR A 202 -21.70 11.24 -3.76
N MET A 203 -21.77 12.13 -2.77
CA MET A 203 -22.63 13.31 -2.82
C MET A 203 -21.93 14.40 -3.62
N ASP A 204 -22.70 15.22 -4.34
CA ASP A 204 -22.16 16.47 -4.88
C ASP A 204 -21.61 17.35 -3.75
N VAL A 205 -20.57 18.13 -4.06
CA VAL A 205 -19.79 18.82 -3.02
C VAL A 205 -20.66 19.76 -2.18
N LYS A 206 -21.64 20.43 -2.79
CA LYS A 206 -22.57 21.31 -2.09
C LYS A 206 -23.38 20.55 -1.05
N SER A 207 -23.98 19.42 -1.42
CA SER A 207 -24.73 18.58 -0.49
C SER A 207 -23.84 17.99 0.61
N ALA A 208 -22.64 17.50 0.27
CA ALA A 208 -21.70 16.97 1.27
C ALA A 208 -21.29 18.04 2.29
N THR A 209 -20.98 19.26 1.83
CA THR A 209 -20.64 20.39 2.69
C THR A 209 -21.81 20.80 3.59
N ALA A 210 -23.05 20.76 3.08
CA ALA A 210 -24.23 21.03 3.90
C ALA A 210 -24.37 20.03 5.06
N VAL A 211 -24.09 18.74 4.84
CA VAL A 211 -24.06 17.72 5.91
C VAL A 211 -23.03 18.09 6.98
N LEU A 212 -21.80 18.48 6.59
CA LEU A 212 -20.74 18.83 7.54
C LEU A 212 -21.11 20.06 8.39
N GLN A 213 -21.71 21.09 7.76
CA GLN A 213 -22.15 22.31 8.44
C GLN A 213 -23.32 22.07 9.37
N TRP A 214 -24.24 21.18 8.99
CA TRP A 214 -25.35 20.77 9.84
C TRP A 214 -24.86 19.97 11.05
N ALA A 215 -23.98 19.00 10.82
CA ALA A 215 -23.45 18.13 11.87
C ALA A 215 -22.72 18.93 12.97
N ALA A 216 -21.95 19.95 12.59
CA ALA A 216 -21.27 20.86 13.52
C ALA A 216 -22.22 21.63 14.45
N LYS A 217 -23.51 21.75 14.09
CA LYS A 217 -24.54 22.49 14.84
C LYS A 217 -25.54 21.57 15.55
N LEU A 218 -25.40 20.26 15.42
CA LEU A 218 -26.38 19.32 16.00
C LEU A 218 -26.25 19.26 17.53
N SER A 219 -25.01 19.20 18.03
CA SER A 219 -24.65 19.22 19.45
C SER A 219 -23.44 20.14 19.68
N ASN A 220 -23.36 20.74 20.87
CA ASN A 220 -22.20 21.50 21.31
C ASN A 220 -20.97 20.60 21.60
N ASP A 221 -21.18 19.29 21.70
CA ASP A 221 -20.14 18.28 21.94
C ASP A 221 -20.20 17.23 20.83
N ALA A 222 -19.74 17.62 19.65
CA ALA A 222 -19.76 16.80 18.45
C ALA A 222 -18.34 16.46 17.98
N GLN A 223 -18.21 15.24 17.47
CA GLN A 223 -17.04 14.72 16.77
C GLN A 223 -17.46 14.14 15.43
N PHE A 224 -16.57 14.16 14.44
CA PHE A 224 -16.82 13.57 13.13
C PHE A 224 -15.64 12.69 12.73
N CYS A 225 -15.92 11.44 12.36
CA CYS A 225 -14.98 10.53 11.75
C CYS A 225 -15.40 10.25 10.31
N ILE A 226 -14.58 10.69 9.35
CA ILE A 226 -14.78 10.38 7.93
C ILE A 226 -13.64 9.50 7.43
N LEU A 227 -13.99 8.45 6.68
CA LEU A 227 -13.04 7.61 5.96
C LEU A 227 -13.38 7.60 4.48
N GLU A 228 -12.55 8.23 3.65
CA GLU A 228 -12.76 8.30 2.20
C GLU A 228 -11.43 8.40 1.43
N GLN A 229 -11.52 8.52 0.11
CA GLN A 229 -10.36 8.57 -0.79
C GLN A 229 -9.77 9.98 -0.92
N HIS A 230 -8.46 10.07 -1.17
CA HIS A 230 -7.76 11.30 -1.54
C HIS A 230 -6.66 11.04 -2.58
N PHE A 231 -6.03 12.12 -3.08
CA PHE A 231 -4.91 12.07 -4.00
C PHE A 231 -3.61 12.46 -3.27
N PRO A 232 -2.90 11.50 -2.65
CA PRO A 232 -1.67 11.80 -1.91
C PRO A 232 -0.59 12.43 -2.78
N ASP A 233 -0.60 12.14 -4.09
CA ASP A 233 0.37 12.67 -5.05
C ASP A 233 -0.29 12.97 -6.41
N GLY A 234 -1.49 13.57 -6.35
CA GLY A 234 -2.26 14.01 -7.52
C GLY A 234 -3.08 12.91 -8.24
N PRO A 235 -4.04 13.32 -9.09
CA PRO A 235 -4.93 12.39 -9.80
C PRO A 235 -4.21 11.60 -10.91
N GLU A 236 -3.08 12.10 -11.40
CA GLU A 236 -2.26 11.44 -12.43
C GLU A 236 -1.38 10.32 -11.88
N HIS A 237 -1.31 10.15 -10.55
CA HIS A 237 -0.65 8.98 -9.96
C HIS A 237 -1.30 7.68 -10.50
N PRO A 238 -0.53 6.67 -10.96
CA PRO A 238 -1.05 5.48 -11.62
C PRO A 238 -2.20 4.77 -10.86
N PHE A 239 -2.05 4.62 -9.54
CA PHE A 239 -3.10 4.04 -8.69
C PHE A 239 -4.36 4.92 -8.64
N ALA A 240 -4.19 6.24 -8.50
CA ALA A 240 -5.30 7.18 -8.44
C ALA A 240 -6.08 7.19 -9.76
N SER A 241 -5.38 7.19 -10.90
CA SER A 241 -5.98 7.09 -12.23
C SER A 241 -6.78 5.80 -12.40
N ALA A 242 -6.24 4.65 -11.97
CA ALA A 242 -6.95 3.36 -12.01
C ALA A 242 -8.21 3.36 -11.13
N MET A 243 -8.10 3.88 -9.90
CA MET A 243 -9.22 4.04 -8.96
C MET A 243 -10.33 4.92 -9.57
N MET A 244 -9.98 6.08 -10.13
CA MET A 244 -10.97 6.99 -10.73
C MET A 244 -11.65 6.38 -11.96
N LYS A 245 -10.90 5.67 -12.82
CA LYS A 245 -11.48 4.92 -13.96
C LYS A 245 -12.47 3.85 -13.49
N HIS A 246 -12.16 3.16 -12.40
CA HIS A 246 -13.04 2.14 -11.81
C HIS A 246 -14.37 2.74 -11.34
N PHE A 247 -14.34 3.79 -10.52
CA PHE A 247 -15.56 4.44 -10.01
C PHE A 247 -16.40 5.09 -11.13
N LYS A 248 -15.74 5.68 -12.12
CA LYS A 248 -16.41 6.18 -13.33
C LYS A 248 -17.13 5.06 -14.08
N LYS A 249 -16.50 3.89 -14.24
CA LYS A 249 -17.11 2.72 -14.91
C LYS A 249 -18.31 2.16 -14.14
N MET A 250 -18.29 2.21 -12.81
CA MET A 250 -19.41 1.78 -11.98
C MET A 250 -20.60 2.75 -11.97
N GLY A 251 -20.43 3.96 -12.51
CA GLY A 251 -21.46 5.01 -12.42
C GLY A 251 -21.62 5.59 -11.01
N ALA A 252 -20.60 5.46 -10.16
CA ALA A 252 -20.56 6.01 -8.80
C ALA A 252 -19.33 6.94 -8.66
N PRO A 253 -19.33 8.10 -9.33
CA PRO A 253 -18.18 9.01 -9.31
C PRO A 253 -17.90 9.56 -7.90
N LEU A 254 -16.62 9.77 -7.61
CA LEU A 254 -16.16 10.43 -6.39
C LEU A 254 -16.10 11.93 -6.63
N HIS A 255 -16.90 12.72 -5.90
CA HIS A 255 -17.06 14.15 -6.17
C HIS A 255 -16.10 15.01 -5.35
N SER A 256 -16.11 14.82 -4.02
CA SER A 256 -15.37 15.70 -3.09
C SER A 256 -13.85 15.66 -3.28
N ILE A 257 -13.33 14.55 -3.80
CA ILE A 257 -11.89 14.35 -4.02
C ILE A 257 -11.27 15.35 -5.02
N HIS A 258 -12.06 15.92 -5.93
CA HIS A 258 -11.57 16.88 -6.92
C HIS A 258 -11.42 18.30 -6.33
N GLU A 259 -12.25 18.65 -5.35
CA GLU A 259 -12.20 19.96 -4.67
C GLU A 259 -11.26 19.93 -3.46
N TYR A 260 -11.19 18.79 -2.77
CA TYR A 260 -10.35 18.57 -1.59
C TYR A 260 -9.39 17.39 -1.79
N PRO A 261 -8.41 17.49 -2.72
CA PRO A 261 -7.57 16.36 -3.12
C PRO A 261 -6.53 15.94 -2.06
N SER A 262 -6.09 16.83 -1.18
CA SER A 262 -5.08 16.54 -0.15
C SER A 262 -5.65 16.44 1.26
N LEU A 263 -4.93 15.79 2.17
CA LEU A 263 -5.29 15.70 3.59
C LEU A 263 -5.48 17.09 4.23
N ARG A 264 -4.60 18.05 3.94
CA ARG A 264 -4.69 19.44 4.44
C ARG A 264 -5.95 20.16 3.93
N GLN A 265 -6.34 19.92 2.68
CA GLN A 265 -7.58 20.47 2.15
C GLN A 265 -8.82 19.82 2.77
N GLN A 266 -8.75 18.52 3.11
CA GLN A 266 -9.81 17.84 3.86
C GLN A 266 -9.91 18.40 5.29
N GLU A 267 -8.80 18.65 5.98
CA GLU A 267 -8.83 19.35 7.28
C GLU A 267 -9.47 20.74 7.16
N LYS A 268 -9.05 21.51 6.15
CA LYS A 268 -9.62 22.83 5.87
C LYS A 268 -11.12 22.79 5.56
N ARG A 269 -11.57 21.79 4.79
CA ARG A 269 -12.99 21.55 4.48
C ARG A 269 -13.85 21.48 5.74
N PHE A 270 -13.36 20.79 6.77
CA PHE A 270 -14.06 20.69 8.06
C PHE A 270 -14.01 22.01 8.83
N THR A 271 -12.86 22.66 8.92
CA THR A 271 -12.78 23.94 9.64
C THR A 271 -13.65 25.03 9.00
N ASP A 272 -13.68 25.09 7.67
CA ASP A 272 -14.54 26.01 6.92
C ASP A 272 -16.04 25.67 7.08
N ALA A 273 -16.37 24.41 7.40
CA ALA A 273 -17.73 23.96 7.70
C ALA A 273 -18.15 24.20 9.17
N GLY A 274 -17.31 24.85 9.99
CA GLY A 274 -17.65 25.21 11.37
C GLY A 274 -17.14 24.25 12.44
N TRP A 275 -16.23 23.33 12.09
CA TRP A 275 -15.54 22.48 13.07
C TRP A 275 -14.32 23.22 13.66
N SER A 276 -14.15 23.19 14.97
CA SER A 276 -13.06 23.90 15.66
C SER A 276 -11.68 23.33 15.34
N ARG A 277 -11.61 22.02 15.09
CA ARG A 277 -10.38 21.31 14.71
C ARG A 277 -10.70 20.12 13.82
N ALA A 278 -9.75 19.77 12.97
CA ALA A 278 -9.76 18.57 12.14
C ALA A 278 -8.33 18.08 11.93
N LYS A 279 -8.12 16.76 11.98
CA LYS A 279 -6.84 16.12 11.67
C LYS A 279 -7.08 14.91 10.78
N ALA A 280 -6.37 14.84 9.65
CA ALA A 280 -6.44 13.76 8.70
C ALA A 280 -5.12 12.99 8.63
N ARG A 281 -5.21 11.66 8.53
CA ARG A 281 -4.08 10.75 8.35
C ARG A 281 -4.43 9.68 7.34
N SER A 282 -3.48 9.28 6.51
CA SER A 282 -3.69 8.14 5.60
C SER A 282 -3.84 6.84 6.41
N LEU A 283 -4.51 5.83 5.86
CA LEU A 283 -4.56 4.53 6.52
C LEU A 283 -3.17 3.89 6.60
N TRP A 284 -2.27 4.20 5.66
CA TRP A 284 -0.88 3.71 5.70
C TRP A 284 -0.08 4.30 6.86
N ASP A 285 -0.32 5.57 7.20
CA ASP A 285 0.25 6.20 8.38
C ASP A 285 -0.34 5.62 9.68
N LEU A 286 -1.65 5.34 9.70
CA LEU A 286 -2.29 4.67 10.84
C LEU A 286 -1.85 3.22 11.04
N TRP A 287 -1.54 2.48 9.96
CA TRP A 287 -0.98 1.14 10.04
C TRP A 287 0.36 1.13 10.80
N SER A 288 1.19 2.16 10.60
CA SER A 288 2.48 2.32 11.28
C SER A 288 2.40 3.03 12.63
N ASP A 289 1.20 3.22 13.18
CA ASP A 289 0.98 3.85 14.48
C ASP A 289 0.62 2.79 15.53
N ASP A 290 1.50 2.59 16.51
CA ASP A 290 1.32 1.60 17.57
C ASP A 290 0.14 1.91 18.50
N GLU A 291 -0.29 3.16 18.59
CA GLU A 291 -1.50 3.52 19.35
C GLU A 291 -2.77 3.10 18.63
N PHE A 292 -2.71 2.93 17.30
CA PHE A 292 -3.87 2.63 16.46
C PHE A 292 -3.91 1.16 16.06
N VAL A 293 -2.79 0.62 15.58
CA VAL A 293 -2.62 -0.79 15.24
C VAL A 293 -1.33 -1.31 15.87
N GLY A 294 -1.35 -1.71 17.14
CA GLY A 294 -0.14 -2.16 17.84
C GLY A 294 0.58 -3.34 17.18
N THR A 295 1.89 -3.47 17.43
CA THR A 295 2.77 -4.53 16.90
C THR A 295 2.18 -5.94 17.03
N SER A 296 1.62 -6.28 18.18
CA SER A 296 1.01 -7.60 18.42
C SER A 296 -0.19 -7.87 17.52
N LEU A 297 -0.99 -6.84 17.24
CA LEU A 297 -2.13 -6.92 16.34
C LEU A 297 -1.67 -7.05 14.90
N ARG A 298 -0.66 -6.28 14.44
CA ARG A 298 -0.08 -6.45 13.10
C ARG A 298 0.45 -7.86 12.88
N ASN A 299 1.21 -8.38 13.85
CA ASN A 299 1.77 -9.73 13.81
C ASN A 299 0.70 -10.81 13.73
N SER A 300 -0.42 -10.67 14.44
CA SER A 300 -1.46 -11.70 14.46
C SER A 300 -2.15 -11.87 13.09
N LEU A 301 -2.17 -10.84 12.24
CA LEU A 301 -2.77 -10.90 10.90
C LEU A 301 -2.01 -11.79 9.93
N ASP A 302 -0.71 -12.01 10.15
CA ASP A 302 0.11 -12.90 9.34
C ASP A 302 -0.19 -14.38 9.62
N ALA A 303 -0.81 -14.70 10.77
CA ALA A 303 -1.26 -16.06 11.08
C ALA A 303 -2.59 -16.42 10.40
N VAL A 304 -3.35 -15.45 9.87
CA VAL A 304 -4.68 -15.66 9.29
C VAL A 304 -4.60 -16.18 7.86
N GLU A 305 -3.79 -15.55 7.03
CA GLU A 305 -3.55 -16.01 5.65
C GLU A 305 -2.17 -15.57 5.12
N PRO A 306 -1.55 -16.34 4.20
CA PRO A 306 -0.28 -15.97 3.61
C PRO A 306 -0.33 -14.64 2.84
N PHE A 307 0.61 -13.74 3.12
CA PHE A 307 0.60 -12.37 2.59
C PHE A 307 1.98 -11.89 2.13
N ASP A 308 2.03 -11.34 0.91
CA ASP A 308 3.24 -10.72 0.32
C ASP A 308 2.92 -9.60 -0.71
N GLU A 309 1.73 -9.00 -0.62
CA GLU A 309 1.24 -7.94 -1.51
C GLU A 309 1.40 -6.56 -0.85
N TRP A 310 2.53 -6.34 -0.18
CA TRP A 310 2.78 -5.16 0.67
C TRP A 310 2.79 -3.84 -0.11
N GLU A 311 3.35 -3.81 -1.32
CA GLU A 311 3.33 -2.60 -2.15
C GLU A 311 1.90 -2.20 -2.56
N GLU A 312 1.06 -3.19 -2.89
CA GLU A 312 -0.36 -2.99 -3.23
C GLU A 312 -1.15 -2.49 -2.02
N PHE A 313 -0.86 -3.04 -0.84
CA PHE A 313 -1.49 -2.62 0.42
C PHE A 313 -1.09 -1.19 0.80
N ALA A 314 0.20 -0.84 0.70
CA ALA A 314 0.68 0.51 0.96
C ALA A 314 0.08 1.53 -0.01
N LEU A 315 -0.03 1.18 -1.30
CA LEU A 315 -0.70 2.01 -2.30
C LEU A 315 -2.17 2.26 -1.93
N PHE A 316 -2.94 1.21 -1.64
CA PHE A 316 -4.33 1.35 -1.19
C PHE A 316 -4.44 2.21 0.07
N ALA A 317 -3.71 1.83 1.12
CA ALA A 317 -3.81 2.46 2.43
C ALA A 317 -3.34 3.92 2.40
N SER A 318 -2.48 4.30 1.45
CA SER A 318 -2.08 5.69 1.27
C SER A 318 -3.06 6.53 0.47
N HIS A 319 -3.99 5.94 -0.30
CA HIS A 319 -5.02 6.67 -1.05
C HIS A 319 -6.35 6.77 -0.31
N TYR A 320 -6.45 6.16 0.88
CA TYR A 320 -7.57 6.30 1.80
C TYR A 320 -7.08 7.00 3.07
N PHE A 321 -7.95 7.79 3.69
CA PHE A 321 -7.62 8.51 4.92
C PHE A 321 -8.73 8.37 5.95
N LEU A 322 -8.36 8.54 7.21
CA LEU A 322 -9.28 8.83 8.31
C LEU A 322 -9.08 10.29 8.71
N LEU A 323 -10.16 11.04 8.86
CA LEU A 323 -10.14 12.37 9.47
C LEU A 323 -11.03 12.37 10.70
N HIS A 324 -10.49 12.90 11.81
CA HIS A 324 -11.22 13.18 13.04
C HIS A 324 -11.37 14.70 13.20
N ALA A 325 -12.61 15.17 13.40
CA ALA A 325 -12.92 16.57 13.67
C ALA A 325 -13.72 16.70 14.97
N SER A 326 -13.65 17.88 15.60
CA SER A 326 -14.36 18.15 16.86
C SER A 326 -14.79 19.61 16.97
N THR A 327 -15.97 19.85 17.56
CA THR A 327 -16.47 21.19 17.91
C THR A 327 -15.82 21.76 19.17
N SER A 328 -15.28 20.89 20.04
CA SER A 328 -14.61 21.30 21.26
C SER A 328 -13.25 21.93 20.96
N PRO A 329 -12.93 23.10 21.54
CA PRO A 329 -11.60 23.70 21.45
C PRO A 329 -10.64 22.85 22.30
N GLY A 330 -9.97 21.89 21.68
CA GLY A 330 -8.94 21.10 22.37
C GLY A 330 -7.69 21.94 22.65
N SER A 331 -6.94 21.55 23.68
CA SER A 331 -5.55 21.96 23.84
C SER A 331 -4.69 21.10 22.92
N GLU A 332 -4.28 21.64 21.76
CA GLU A 332 -2.89 21.53 21.26
C GLU A 332 -2.73 22.10 19.83
N THR A 333 -1.83 23.07 19.73
CA THR A 333 -1.00 23.38 18.58
C THR A 333 0.01 22.25 18.36
N LEU A 334 -0.24 21.36 17.40
CA LEU A 334 0.85 20.64 16.74
C LEU A 334 1.35 21.51 15.59
N LEU A 335 2.35 22.34 15.89
CA LEU A 335 3.22 22.92 14.87
C LEU A 335 3.93 21.74 14.19
N GLU A 336 3.40 21.26 13.07
CA GLU A 336 4.21 20.54 12.10
C GLU A 336 5.32 21.51 11.68
N SER A 337 6.55 21.25 12.12
CA SER A 337 7.73 21.95 11.65
C SER A 337 7.80 21.73 10.14
N THR A 338 7.33 22.72 9.39
CA THR A 338 7.61 22.83 7.96
C THR A 338 9.04 23.33 7.86
N ILE A 339 9.99 22.45 8.16
CA ILE A 339 11.35 22.63 7.67
C ILE A 339 11.20 22.59 6.14
N PRO A 340 11.58 23.64 5.41
CA PRO A 340 11.52 23.61 3.96
C PRO A 340 12.32 22.39 3.48
N GLU A 341 11.67 21.43 2.82
CA GLU A 341 12.29 20.20 2.26
C GLU A 341 13.20 20.51 1.05
N ALA A 342 13.66 21.76 0.92
CA ALA A 342 14.27 22.34 -0.26
C ALA A 342 15.78 22.05 -0.42
N SER A 343 16.38 21.23 0.44
CA SER A 343 17.79 20.85 0.32
C SER A 343 17.94 19.44 -0.24
N GLY A 344 18.64 19.33 -1.38
CA GLY A 344 18.96 18.05 -2.05
C GLY A 344 18.15 17.74 -3.31
N ASP A 345 18.05 18.68 -4.26
CA ASP A 345 17.48 18.43 -5.59
C ASP A 345 18.61 18.29 -6.63
N SER A 346 18.67 17.12 -7.28
CA SER A 346 19.58 16.83 -8.40
C SER A 346 18.81 16.54 -9.69
N SER A 347 17.49 16.78 -9.74
CA SER A 347 16.66 16.54 -10.94
C SER A 347 17.21 17.23 -12.19
N GLY A 348 17.81 18.40 -12.03
CA GLY A 348 18.45 19.17 -13.10
C GLY A 348 19.68 18.52 -13.74
N GLU A 349 20.30 17.54 -13.08
CA GLU A 349 21.53 16.87 -13.50
C GLU A 349 21.29 15.57 -14.27
N PHE A 350 20.06 15.04 -14.24
CA PHE A 350 19.71 13.75 -14.80
C PHE A 350 18.52 13.86 -15.75
N SER A 351 18.41 12.90 -16.66
CA SER A 351 17.25 12.74 -17.54
C SER A 351 16.81 11.28 -17.55
N LEU A 352 15.51 11.04 -17.36
CA LEU A 352 14.90 9.74 -17.57
C LEU A 352 14.26 9.69 -18.95
N LEU A 353 14.79 8.84 -19.82
CA LEU A 353 14.30 8.66 -21.18
C LEU A 353 13.35 7.47 -21.25
N ALA A 354 12.07 7.71 -21.50
CA ALA A 354 11.06 6.65 -21.63
C ALA A 354 10.92 6.21 -23.10
N LYS A 355 10.84 4.90 -23.32
CA LYS A 355 10.48 4.28 -24.60
C LYS A 355 9.37 3.27 -24.35
N CYS A 356 8.13 3.70 -24.56
CA CYS A 356 6.91 2.98 -24.17
C CYS A 356 6.15 2.42 -25.39
N PRO A 357 6.60 1.31 -26.02
CA PRO A 357 5.83 0.66 -27.07
C PRO A 357 4.52 0.09 -26.50
N SER A 358 3.47 0.04 -27.32
CA SER A 358 2.11 -0.32 -26.90
C SER A 358 1.90 -1.81 -26.59
N VAL A 359 2.91 -2.68 -26.81
CA VAL A 359 2.73 -4.14 -26.82
C VAL A 359 3.97 -4.87 -26.28
N GLY A 360 3.76 -5.79 -25.32
CA GLY A 360 4.76 -6.76 -24.86
C GLY A 360 5.47 -6.40 -23.55
N GLY A 361 6.27 -7.33 -23.01
CA GLY A 361 7.20 -7.06 -21.90
C GLY A 361 6.58 -6.89 -20.50
N GLN A 362 5.27 -7.10 -20.32
CA GLN A 362 4.64 -6.93 -19.01
C GLN A 362 5.14 -8.00 -18.03
N ARG A 363 6.00 -7.57 -17.10
CA ARG A 363 6.62 -8.42 -16.10
C ARG A 363 6.89 -7.62 -14.84
N ARG A 364 6.70 -8.25 -13.68
CA ARG A 364 7.06 -7.71 -12.36
C ARG A 364 7.54 -8.81 -11.43
N PHE A 365 8.38 -8.46 -10.46
CA PHE A 365 8.99 -9.36 -9.47
C PHE A 365 9.85 -10.49 -10.08
N GLY A 366 10.33 -10.31 -11.31
CA GLY A 366 11.38 -11.15 -11.91
C GLY A 366 12.77 -10.67 -11.50
N ALA A 367 13.81 -11.26 -12.08
CA ALA A 367 15.20 -10.83 -11.93
C ALA A 367 15.88 -10.68 -13.29
N LEU A 368 16.85 -9.77 -13.36
CA LEU A 368 17.66 -9.58 -14.56
C LEU A 368 18.79 -10.60 -14.61
N ILE A 369 19.06 -11.12 -15.80
CA ILE A 369 20.09 -12.13 -16.06
C ILE A 369 21.06 -11.56 -17.10
N PRO A 370 22.38 -11.66 -16.88
CA PRO A 370 23.37 -11.24 -17.87
C PRO A 370 23.16 -11.97 -19.20
N ASP A 371 23.33 -11.28 -20.33
CA ASP A 371 23.29 -11.88 -21.66
C ASP A 371 24.48 -11.44 -22.52
N GLY A 372 24.69 -10.13 -22.66
CA GLY A 372 25.85 -9.57 -23.33
C GLY A 372 26.07 -8.11 -22.97
N ASN A 373 27.05 -7.46 -23.60
CA ASN A 373 27.40 -6.06 -23.28
C ASN A 373 26.25 -5.08 -23.59
N THR A 374 25.42 -5.39 -24.60
CA THR A 374 24.32 -4.55 -25.07
C THR A 374 22.98 -5.30 -25.03
N SER A 375 22.90 -6.38 -24.23
CA SER A 375 21.70 -7.19 -24.08
C SER A 375 21.55 -7.77 -22.67
N ILE A 376 20.30 -7.91 -22.21
CA ILE A 376 19.96 -8.40 -20.88
C ILE A 376 18.68 -9.24 -20.92
N GLY A 377 18.63 -10.31 -20.13
CA GLY A 377 17.42 -11.12 -19.95
C GLY A 377 16.61 -10.65 -18.74
N TYR A 378 15.28 -10.62 -18.83
CA TYR A 378 14.38 -10.43 -17.70
C TYR A 378 13.60 -11.71 -17.43
N HIS A 379 14.03 -12.47 -16.42
CA HIS A 379 13.59 -13.84 -16.18
C HIS A 379 12.49 -13.95 -15.12
N SER A 380 11.54 -14.84 -15.40
CA SER A 380 10.44 -15.21 -14.52
C SER A 380 9.68 -14.01 -13.90
N GLY A 381 9.12 -14.12 -12.71
CA GLY A 381 8.21 -13.11 -12.15
C GLY A 381 6.76 -13.33 -12.59
N ILE A 382 5.94 -12.29 -12.53
CA ILE A 382 4.51 -12.31 -12.86
C ILE A 382 4.25 -11.50 -14.12
N GLY A 383 3.58 -12.11 -15.11
CA GLY A 383 3.02 -11.44 -16.27
C GLY A 383 1.55 -11.08 -16.11
N ARG A 384 0.84 -10.91 -17.23
CA ARG A 384 -0.58 -10.48 -17.25
C ARG A 384 -1.54 -11.42 -16.51
N GLN A 385 -1.28 -12.72 -16.55
CA GLN A 385 -2.22 -13.74 -16.06
C GLN A 385 -1.61 -14.64 -14.98
N THR A 386 -0.34 -14.97 -15.10
CA THR A 386 0.32 -15.97 -14.25
C THR A 386 1.81 -15.69 -14.11
N ARG A 387 2.47 -16.47 -13.24
CA ARG A 387 3.92 -16.51 -13.15
C ARG A 387 4.52 -17.04 -14.45
N LEU A 388 5.63 -16.44 -14.87
CA LEU A 388 6.28 -16.73 -16.13
C LEU A 388 7.46 -17.70 -15.92
N LEU A 389 7.63 -18.65 -16.84
CA LEU A 389 8.87 -19.43 -16.99
C LEU A 389 9.85 -18.74 -17.94
N SER A 390 9.33 -17.90 -18.84
CA SER A 390 10.11 -17.28 -19.91
C SER A 390 11.10 -16.24 -19.39
N THR A 391 12.12 -16.00 -20.21
CA THR A 391 13.01 -14.85 -20.12
C THR A 391 12.74 -13.95 -21.32
N ASP A 392 12.48 -12.68 -21.05
CA ASP A 392 12.36 -11.67 -22.11
C ASP A 392 13.75 -11.11 -22.41
N LEU A 393 14.17 -11.09 -23.67
CA LEU A 393 15.44 -10.50 -24.10
C LEU A 393 15.25 -9.02 -24.42
N TYR A 394 16.02 -8.15 -23.78
CA TYR A 394 16.10 -6.73 -24.10
C TYR A 394 17.47 -6.39 -24.64
N THR A 395 17.54 -5.53 -25.66
CA THR A 395 18.80 -5.07 -26.25
C THR A 395 18.67 -3.66 -26.78
N GLU A 396 19.79 -2.93 -26.80
CA GLU A 396 19.91 -1.66 -27.53
C GLU A 396 20.44 -1.82 -28.97
N SER A 397 20.95 -3.00 -29.32
CA SER A 397 21.46 -3.30 -30.66
C SER A 397 20.38 -3.94 -31.54
N LYS A 398 20.23 -3.43 -32.77
CA LYS A 398 19.33 -4.04 -33.76
C LYS A 398 19.85 -5.35 -34.33
N ASP A 399 21.14 -5.63 -34.16
CA ASP A 399 21.78 -6.83 -34.69
C ASP A 399 21.54 -8.06 -33.81
N ILE A 400 21.13 -7.86 -32.55
CA ILE A 400 20.84 -8.93 -31.60
C ILE A 400 19.37 -9.33 -31.73
N VAL A 401 19.14 -10.49 -32.35
CA VAL A 401 17.80 -11.08 -32.56
C VAL A 401 17.52 -12.29 -31.67
N GLU A 402 18.54 -12.80 -30.98
CA GLU A 402 18.45 -13.93 -30.06
C GLU A 402 19.44 -13.75 -28.89
N SER A 403 19.26 -14.53 -27.82
CA SER A 403 20.11 -14.45 -26.62
C SER A 403 21.53 -14.90 -26.93
N GLN A 404 22.53 -14.15 -26.51
CA GLN A 404 23.94 -14.49 -26.67
C GLN A 404 24.39 -15.57 -25.68
N LEU A 405 23.74 -15.65 -24.52
CA LEU A 405 23.98 -16.66 -23.51
C LEU A 405 22.71 -17.48 -23.26
N PRO A 406 22.84 -18.77 -22.89
CA PRO A 406 21.68 -19.58 -22.61
C PRO A 406 20.94 -19.03 -21.41
N PHE A 407 19.66 -18.78 -21.63
CA PHE A 407 18.71 -18.44 -20.57
C PHE A 407 18.34 -19.66 -19.72
N PRO A 408 17.79 -19.44 -18.52
CA PRO A 408 17.31 -20.50 -17.64
C PRO A 408 16.46 -21.55 -18.38
N PRO A 409 16.79 -22.85 -18.24
CA PRO A 409 16.00 -23.92 -18.81
C PRO A 409 14.61 -24.05 -18.16
N ASN A 410 13.69 -24.75 -18.86
CA ASN A 410 12.29 -24.89 -18.44
C ASN A 410 12.08 -25.77 -17.19
N ASP A 411 13.10 -26.49 -16.73
CA ASP A 411 13.09 -27.23 -15.46
C ASP A 411 13.22 -26.30 -14.24
N ILE A 412 13.73 -25.08 -14.44
CA ILE A 412 13.69 -24.02 -13.43
C ILE A 412 12.25 -23.50 -13.31
N SER A 413 11.60 -23.91 -12.21
CA SER A 413 10.19 -23.59 -11.94
C SER A 413 9.90 -22.08 -11.92
N ALA A 414 8.69 -21.72 -12.40
CA ALA A 414 8.21 -20.34 -12.46
C ALA A 414 8.10 -19.73 -11.07
N ARG A 415 8.81 -18.62 -10.84
CA ARG A 415 9.03 -18.03 -9.52
C ARG A 415 8.99 -16.51 -9.58
N MET A 416 8.91 -15.88 -8.42
CA MET A 416 9.03 -14.43 -8.30
C MET A 416 9.82 -14.10 -7.04
N CYS A 417 10.28 -12.86 -6.92
CA CYS A 417 11.05 -12.37 -5.77
C CYS A 417 12.29 -13.23 -5.47
N HIS A 418 12.91 -13.77 -6.52
CA HIS A 418 14.22 -14.42 -6.50
C HIS A 418 15.30 -13.39 -6.83
N THR A 419 16.56 -13.73 -6.58
CA THR A 419 17.69 -12.91 -7.01
C THR A 419 18.49 -13.64 -8.07
N VAL A 420 19.16 -12.87 -8.93
CA VAL A 420 20.21 -13.36 -9.83
C VAL A 420 21.42 -12.47 -9.60
N THR A 421 22.53 -13.06 -9.17
CA THR A 421 23.78 -12.34 -8.90
C THR A 421 24.76 -12.63 -10.04
N ASP A 422 25.26 -11.59 -10.69
CA ASP A 422 26.32 -11.70 -11.70
C ASP A 422 27.65 -12.11 -11.02
N LEU A 423 28.31 -13.12 -11.57
CA LEU A 423 29.60 -13.61 -11.12
C LEU A 423 30.75 -13.17 -12.05
N GLY A 424 30.45 -12.54 -13.18
CA GLY A 424 31.38 -12.12 -14.22
C GLY A 424 31.47 -13.11 -15.38
N ASN A 425 31.93 -12.65 -16.54
CA ASN A 425 32.04 -13.45 -17.78
C ASN A 425 30.73 -14.12 -18.23
N GLY A 426 29.58 -13.55 -17.85
CA GLY A 426 28.26 -14.13 -18.12
C GLY A 426 27.85 -15.25 -17.15
N ASP A 427 28.69 -15.62 -16.19
CA ASP A 427 28.30 -16.56 -15.14
C ASP A 427 27.37 -15.86 -14.12
N CYS A 428 26.40 -16.59 -13.58
CA CYS A 428 25.48 -16.02 -12.61
C CYS A 428 24.87 -17.07 -11.68
N LEU A 429 24.44 -16.63 -10.50
CA LEU A 429 23.75 -17.46 -9.50
C LEU A 429 22.32 -17.00 -9.30
N LEU A 430 21.35 -17.86 -9.61
CA LEU A 430 19.94 -17.69 -9.27
C LEU A 430 19.65 -18.30 -7.89
N VAL A 431 19.01 -17.54 -7.01
CA VAL A 431 18.76 -17.95 -5.61
C VAL A 431 17.28 -17.81 -5.24
N GLY A 432 16.67 -18.92 -4.80
CA GLY A 432 15.38 -18.94 -4.10
C GLY A 432 14.21 -18.37 -4.91
N GLY A 433 13.40 -17.53 -4.27
CA GLY A 433 12.14 -17.00 -4.78
C GLY A 433 10.92 -17.74 -4.24
N ARG A 434 9.75 -17.51 -4.84
CA ARG A 434 8.51 -18.20 -4.43
C ARG A 434 7.54 -18.44 -5.58
N ALA A 435 6.70 -19.47 -5.42
CA ALA A 435 5.50 -19.69 -6.23
C ALA A 435 4.25 -19.04 -5.61
N SER A 436 4.15 -19.08 -4.28
CA SER A 436 3.12 -18.41 -3.48
C SER A 436 3.75 -17.93 -2.17
N PRO A 437 3.13 -17.02 -1.40
CA PRO A 437 3.70 -16.59 -0.11
C PRO A 437 3.95 -17.74 0.89
N ALA A 438 3.23 -18.87 0.76
CA ALA A 438 3.43 -20.09 1.56
C ALA A 438 4.27 -21.17 0.85
N SER A 439 4.84 -20.87 -0.32
CA SER A 439 5.58 -21.82 -1.16
C SER A 439 6.83 -21.15 -1.72
N GLY A 440 7.75 -20.87 -0.81
CA GLY A 440 9.11 -20.42 -1.12
C GLY A 440 9.95 -21.55 -1.72
N PHE A 441 10.96 -21.14 -2.48
CA PHE A 441 11.98 -21.98 -3.09
C PHE A 441 13.28 -21.91 -2.28
N ARG A 442 13.97 -23.04 -2.18
CA ARG A 442 15.31 -23.14 -1.58
C ARG A 442 16.38 -23.53 -2.60
N ASP A 443 15.98 -23.96 -3.78
CA ASP A 443 16.90 -24.35 -4.84
C ASP A 443 17.66 -23.13 -5.37
N CYS A 444 18.89 -23.39 -5.80
CA CYS A 444 19.79 -22.42 -6.39
C CYS A 444 20.34 -22.99 -7.69
N TRP A 445 20.56 -22.14 -8.69
CA TRP A 445 21.01 -22.55 -10.01
C TRP A 445 22.17 -21.68 -10.45
N LEU A 446 23.23 -22.34 -10.92
CA LEU A 446 24.44 -21.68 -11.41
C LEU A 446 24.49 -21.81 -12.92
N ARG A 447 24.66 -20.68 -13.61
CA ARG A 447 25.17 -20.67 -14.99
C ARG A 447 26.67 -20.51 -14.92
N GLU A 448 27.39 -21.47 -15.46
CA GLU A 448 28.84 -21.44 -15.58
C GLU A 448 29.27 -21.91 -16.95
N ALA A 449 30.13 -21.12 -17.62
CA ALA A 449 30.66 -21.45 -18.94
C ALA A 449 29.54 -21.82 -19.94
N GLY A 450 28.43 -21.08 -19.89
CA GLY A 450 27.27 -21.30 -20.76
C GLY A 450 26.42 -22.53 -20.40
N GLN A 451 26.54 -23.12 -19.20
CA GLN A 451 25.70 -24.24 -18.78
C GLN A 451 25.01 -23.98 -17.45
N TRP A 452 23.69 -24.22 -17.42
CA TRP A 452 22.90 -24.16 -16.20
C TRP A 452 22.95 -25.50 -15.47
N ARG A 453 23.19 -25.45 -14.16
CA ARG A 453 23.10 -26.61 -13.27
C ARG A 453 22.56 -26.21 -11.91
N GLN A 454 21.80 -27.10 -11.30
CA GLN A 454 21.40 -26.92 -9.92
C GLN A 454 22.65 -26.98 -9.01
N THR A 455 22.73 -26.07 -8.05
CA THR A 455 23.79 -26.03 -7.04
C THR A 455 23.22 -26.24 -5.63
N GLN A 456 24.03 -26.11 -4.59
CA GLN A 456 23.59 -26.37 -3.22
C GLN A 456 22.40 -25.48 -2.84
N SER A 457 21.38 -26.11 -2.23
CA SER A 457 20.17 -25.42 -1.80
C SER A 457 20.40 -24.59 -0.53
N LEU A 458 19.62 -23.53 -0.37
CA LEU A 458 19.54 -22.76 0.87
C LEU A 458 19.09 -23.66 2.04
N PRO A 459 19.51 -23.35 3.29
CA PRO A 459 19.07 -24.07 4.48
C PRO A 459 17.54 -24.04 4.67
N ALA A 460 16.91 -22.93 4.30
CA ALA A 460 15.47 -22.73 4.30
C ALA A 460 15.02 -21.99 3.03
N PRO A 461 13.76 -22.19 2.58
CA PRO A 461 13.21 -21.42 1.47
C PRO A 461 13.26 -19.91 1.74
N ARG A 462 13.58 -19.12 0.72
CA ARG A 462 13.78 -17.67 0.90
C ARG A 462 13.32 -16.88 -0.32
N PHE A 463 12.52 -15.85 -0.12
CA PHE A 463 12.11 -14.88 -1.15
C PHE A 463 12.19 -13.45 -0.63
N ARG A 464 12.25 -12.47 -1.55
CA ARG A 464 12.49 -11.04 -1.23
C ARG A 464 13.73 -10.83 -0.35
N HIS A 465 14.74 -11.67 -0.52
CA HIS A 465 16.05 -11.48 0.09
C HIS A 465 16.92 -10.60 -0.79
N ASN A 466 18.00 -10.10 -0.20
CA ASN A 466 19.08 -9.46 -0.95
C ASN A 466 20.14 -10.49 -1.29
N ALA A 467 20.80 -10.30 -2.43
CA ALA A 467 21.99 -11.05 -2.81
C ALA A 467 23.01 -10.10 -3.44
N VAL A 468 24.27 -10.20 -3.01
CA VAL A 468 25.38 -9.36 -3.49
C VAL A 468 26.63 -10.21 -3.68
N LYS A 469 27.42 -9.91 -4.70
CA LYS A 469 28.74 -10.52 -4.90
C LYS A 469 29.75 -9.85 -3.98
N VAL A 470 30.61 -10.63 -3.35
CA VAL A 470 31.76 -10.17 -2.56
C VAL A 470 32.99 -10.91 -3.05
N THR A 471 34.08 -10.18 -3.28
CA THR A 471 35.34 -10.73 -3.75
C THR A 471 36.40 -10.54 -2.66
N LEU A 472 36.85 -11.68 -2.11
CA LEU A 472 37.96 -11.77 -1.15
C LEU A 472 39.09 -12.55 -1.84
N ASP A 473 39.60 -13.62 -1.21
CA ASP A 473 40.49 -14.58 -1.88
C ASP A 473 39.78 -15.34 -3.01
N THR A 474 38.46 -15.51 -2.87
CA THR A 474 37.57 -16.06 -3.89
C THR A 474 36.28 -15.27 -3.98
N ASP A 475 35.52 -15.47 -5.05
CA ASP A 475 34.18 -14.89 -5.18
C ASP A 475 33.17 -15.62 -4.29
N HIS A 476 32.40 -14.83 -3.56
CA HIS A 476 31.27 -15.25 -2.73
C HIS A 476 30.00 -14.53 -3.15
N VAL A 477 28.85 -15.16 -2.90
CA VAL A 477 27.54 -14.51 -2.91
C VAL A 477 27.04 -14.45 -1.48
N LEU A 478 26.82 -13.23 -0.98
CA LEU A 478 26.20 -12.98 0.32
C LEU A 478 24.69 -12.79 0.13
N VAL A 479 23.90 -13.49 0.94
CA VAL A 479 22.44 -13.36 1.00
C VAL A 479 22.02 -12.90 2.39
N TYR A 480 21.11 -11.93 2.45
CA TYR A 480 20.56 -11.43 3.70
C TYR A 480 19.04 -11.29 3.67
N GLY A 481 18.42 -11.56 4.81
CA GLY A 481 17.00 -11.31 5.05
C GLY A 481 16.07 -12.12 4.17
N GLY A 482 14.90 -11.58 3.86
CA GLY A 482 13.85 -12.28 3.14
C GLY A 482 12.86 -12.97 4.08
N LYS A 483 11.85 -13.58 3.48
CA LYS A 483 10.76 -14.30 4.17
C LYS A 483 10.76 -15.76 3.73
N ASP A 484 10.45 -16.66 4.65
CA ASP A 484 10.32 -18.09 4.36
C ASP A 484 8.86 -18.53 4.14
N SER A 485 8.65 -19.80 3.82
CA SER A 485 7.32 -20.37 3.55
C SER A 485 6.39 -20.41 4.77
N SER A 486 6.93 -20.30 6.00
CA SER A 486 6.14 -20.23 7.23
C SER A 486 5.65 -18.80 7.52
N GLY A 487 6.18 -17.81 6.78
CA GLY A 487 5.96 -16.40 7.04
C GLY A 487 6.97 -15.80 8.01
N CYS A 488 8.00 -16.53 8.42
CA CYS A 488 9.06 -15.99 9.26
C CYS A 488 9.91 -15.00 8.45
N VAL A 489 10.14 -13.82 9.02
CA VAL A 489 11.07 -12.82 8.46
C VAL A 489 12.46 -13.10 9.01
N LEU A 490 13.44 -13.26 8.11
CA LEU A 490 14.78 -13.71 8.45
C LEU A 490 15.73 -12.53 8.69
N ASN A 491 16.73 -12.74 9.55
CA ASN A 491 17.87 -11.84 9.78
C ASN A 491 19.23 -12.54 9.55
N THR A 492 19.23 -13.71 8.92
CA THR A 492 20.45 -14.49 8.72
C THR A 492 21.23 -14.03 7.50
N TRP A 493 22.55 -13.89 7.68
CA TRP A 493 23.55 -13.72 6.62
C TRP A 493 24.06 -15.08 6.19
N LEU A 494 23.91 -15.41 4.91
CA LEU A 494 24.43 -16.64 4.32
C LEU A 494 25.45 -16.30 3.24
N SER A 495 26.50 -17.10 3.14
CA SER A 495 27.50 -17.02 2.09
C SER A 495 27.52 -18.31 1.26
N TRP A 496 27.70 -18.15 -0.04
CA TRP A 496 27.95 -19.24 -0.97
C TRP A 496 29.21 -18.94 -1.77
N SER A 497 30.03 -19.95 -2.04
CA SER A 497 31.13 -19.86 -3.02
C SER A 497 31.14 -21.08 -3.91
N LYS A 498 31.69 -20.92 -5.11
CA LYS A 498 31.78 -21.99 -6.11
C LYS A 498 32.58 -23.20 -5.63
N SER A 499 33.66 -22.98 -4.88
CA SER A 499 34.52 -24.01 -4.29
C SER A 499 34.03 -24.50 -2.92
N GLY A 500 32.96 -23.91 -2.38
CA GLY A 500 32.47 -24.16 -1.04
C GLY A 500 31.59 -25.41 -0.92
N ASN A 501 31.43 -25.88 0.32
CA ASN A 501 30.51 -26.96 0.68
C ASN A 501 29.09 -26.42 0.94
N GLY A 502 28.54 -25.67 -0.02
CA GLY A 502 27.21 -25.06 0.07
C GLY A 502 27.12 -23.80 0.94
N TRP A 503 25.90 -23.42 1.30
CA TRP A 503 25.59 -22.20 2.04
C TRP A 503 26.05 -22.29 3.50
N ARG A 504 26.78 -21.27 3.97
CA ARG A 504 27.23 -21.16 5.36
C ARG A 504 26.74 -19.86 5.97
N GLU A 505 26.32 -19.92 7.23
CA GLU A 505 26.04 -18.71 8.00
C GLU A 505 27.34 -17.91 8.21
N VAL A 506 27.21 -16.59 8.17
CA VAL A 506 28.33 -15.65 8.30
C VAL A 506 28.32 -15.08 9.71
N ASP A 507 29.46 -15.10 10.38
CA ASP A 507 29.59 -14.52 11.71
C ASP A 507 29.48 -13.00 11.63
N ILE A 508 28.79 -12.39 12.59
CA ILE A 508 28.61 -10.94 12.69
C ILE A 508 29.15 -10.39 14.02
N ASN A 509 29.43 -9.09 14.08
CA ASN A 509 29.67 -8.40 15.35
C ASN A 509 28.39 -8.38 16.22
N ARG A 510 28.50 -7.87 17.46
CA ARG A 510 27.37 -7.84 18.41
C ARG A 510 26.18 -7.03 17.90
N ASP A 511 26.42 -6.04 17.06
CA ASP A 511 25.36 -5.23 16.45
C ASP A 511 24.62 -6.07 15.42
N ASN A 512 23.32 -6.27 15.64
CA ASN A 512 22.51 -7.14 14.81
C ASN A 512 21.52 -6.30 14.00
N VAL A 513 21.61 -6.41 12.68
CA VAL A 513 20.60 -5.85 11.79
C VAL A 513 19.31 -6.65 11.94
N GLY A 514 18.22 -5.97 12.31
CA GLY A 514 16.93 -6.61 12.55
C GLY A 514 16.35 -7.35 11.33
N PRO A 515 15.55 -8.41 11.55
CA PRO A 515 14.95 -9.22 10.48
C PRO A 515 14.13 -8.37 9.53
N ARG A 516 14.34 -8.58 8.22
CA ARG A 516 13.67 -7.81 7.17
C ARG A 516 13.59 -8.54 5.85
N PHE A 517 12.66 -8.13 5.01
CA PHE A 517 12.55 -8.58 3.63
C PHE A 517 12.24 -7.40 2.70
N GLY A 518 12.58 -7.55 1.42
CA GLY A 518 12.44 -6.49 0.40
C GLY A 518 13.26 -5.24 0.71
N ALA A 519 14.35 -5.38 1.46
CA ALA A 519 15.27 -4.31 1.80
C ALA A 519 16.16 -3.94 0.61
N CYS A 520 16.80 -2.79 0.68
CA CYS A 520 17.79 -2.31 -0.28
C CYS A 520 19.20 -2.74 0.16
N SER A 521 20.00 -3.33 -0.74
CA SER A 521 21.40 -3.66 -0.50
C SER A 521 22.24 -3.48 -1.76
N MET A 522 23.45 -2.96 -1.62
CA MET A 522 24.39 -2.80 -2.74
C MET A 522 25.83 -2.69 -2.22
N ASN A 523 26.77 -3.20 -3.00
CA ASN A 523 28.21 -3.04 -2.77
C ASN A 523 28.67 -1.58 -2.90
N LEU A 524 29.50 -1.13 -1.96
CA LEU A 524 30.30 0.09 -2.07
C LEU A 524 31.64 -0.22 -2.76
N ASP A 525 32.19 -1.41 -2.48
CA ASP A 525 33.37 -1.99 -3.11
C ASP A 525 33.28 -3.53 -3.09
N ASP A 526 34.38 -4.22 -3.40
CA ASP A 526 34.44 -5.68 -3.49
C ASP A 526 34.19 -6.39 -2.15
N THR A 527 34.37 -5.69 -1.04
CA THR A 527 34.34 -6.23 0.32
C THR A 527 33.36 -5.52 1.25
N SER A 528 32.77 -4.40 0.84
CA SER A 528 31.88 -3.60 1.67
C SER A 528 30.61 -3.17 0.94
N GLY A 529 29.58 -2.82 1.70
CA GLY A 529 28.29 -2.43 1.15
C GLY A 529 27.37 -1.73 2.15
N VAL A 530 26.17 -1.45 1.68
CA VAL A 530 25.08 -0.84 2.46
C VAL A 530 23.88 -1.76 2.54
N LEU A 531 23.06 -1.58 3.58
CA LEU A 531 21.79 -2.26 3.79
C LEU A 531 20.82 -1.31 4.50
N PHE A 532 19.64 -1.07 3.91
CA PHE A 532 18.66 -0.14 4.46
C PHE A 532 17.24 -0.47 4.00
N GLY A 533 16.25 0.07 4.71
CA GLY A 533 14.84 -0.16 4.39
C GLY A 533 14.40 -1.62 4.57
N GLY A 534 13.43 -2.03 3.77
CA GLY A 534 12.70 -3.29 3.90
C GLY A 534 11.57 -3.20 4.93
N ILE A 535 10.82 -4.29 5.08
CA ILE A 535 9.76 -4.42 6.07
C ILE A 535 10.18 -5.41 7.16
N GLY A 536 9.97 -5.04 8.42
CA GLY A 536 10.19 -5.88 9.59
C GLY A 536 9.10 -6.94 9.80
N PRO A 537 9.21 -7.78 10.84
CA PRO A 537 8.21 -8.82 11.14
C PRO A 537 6.81 -8.26 11.40
N ASP A 538 6.73 -7.01 11.84
CA ASP A 538 5.49 -6.32 12.20
C ASP A 538 4.83 -5.58 11.04
N GLY A 539 5.34 -5.75 9.81
CA GLY A 539 4.74 -5.14 8.64
C GLY A 539 5.01 -3.64 8.50
N VAL A 540 5.98 -3.08 9.24
CA VAL A 540 6.39 -1.67 9.15
C VAL A 540 7.69 -1.55 8.37
N VAL A 541 7.79 -0.51 7.53
CA VAL A 541 9.02 -0.18 6.79
C VAL A 541 10.07 0.33 7.78
N LEU A 542 11.25 -0.27 7.75
CA LEU A 542 12.37 0.09 8.63
C LEU A 542 13.04 1.37 8.13
N ASP A 543 13.35 2.29 9.04
CA ASP A 543 13.94 3.61 8.75
C ASP A 543 15.38 3.70 9.27
N ASP A 544 16.16 2.66 8.98
CA ASP A 544 17.56 2.50 9.39
C ASP A 544 18.51 2.36 8.19
N PHE A 545 19.77 2.69 8.39
CA PHE A 545 20.80 2.62 7.36
C PHE A 545 22.11 2.07 7.92
N TRP A 546 22.51 0.92 7.39
CA TRP A 546 23.66 0.15 7.85
C TRP A 546 24.72 0.07 6.77
N THR A 547 25.98 0.08 7.19
CA THR A 547 27.12 -0.33 6.38
C THR A 547 27.62 -1.68 6.85
N TRP A 548 28.11 -2.50 5.91
CA TRP A 548 28.72 -3.78 6.22
C TRP A 548 30.10 -3.89 5.55
N LYS A 549 31.04 -4.55 6.24
CA LYS A 549 32.36 -4.90 5.70
C LYS A 549 32.65 -6.37 5.94
N CYS A 550 32.93 -7.10 4.86
CA CYS A 550 33.22 -8.52 4.88
C CYS A 550 34.71 -8.78 4.96
N GLN A 551 35.09 -9.72 5.81
CA GLN A 551 36.47 -10.14 6.03
C GLN A 551 36.52 -11.66 6.12
N GLN A 552 37.64 -12.25 5.68
CA GLN A 552 37.89 -13.69 5.86
C GLN A 552 38.75 -13.91 7.11
N LYS A 553 38.28 -14.80 7.99
CA LYS A 553 39.04 -15.26 9.15
C LYS A 553 40.13 -16.25 8.73
N SER A 554 41.09 -16.49 9.61
CA SER A 554 42.20 -17.42 9.39
C SER A 554 41.76 -18.87 9.16
N ASP A 555 40.57 -19.26 9.61
CA ASP A 555 39.99 -20.58 9.38
C ASP A 555 39.18 -20.68 8.07
N GLY A 556 39.17 -19.60 7.27
CA GLY A 556 38.46 -19.49 6.00
C GLY A 556 36.99 -19.12 6.13
N SER A 557 36.43 -19.01 7.34
CA SER A 557 35.06 -18.52 7.56
C SER A 557 34.96 -17.01 7.34
N LEU A 558 33.76 -16.53 7.02
CA LEU A 558 33.52 -15.11 6.79
C LEU A 558 33.04 -14.43 8.07
N PHE A 559 33.47 -13.18 8.23
CA PHE A 559 33.00 -12.25 9.25
C PHE A 559 32.46 -10.99 8.59
N LEU A 560 31.31 -10.51 9.07
CA LEU A 560 30.72 -9.25 8.67
C LEU A 560 30.73 -8.28 9.85
N GLU A 561 31.45 -7.17 9.67
CA GLU A 561 31.38 -6.02 10.55
C GLU A 561 30.23 -5.12 10.10
N LEU A 562 29.19 -5.00 10.93
CA LEU A 562 27.99 -4.19 10.70
C LEU A 562 28.11 -2.91 11.53
N THR A 563 27.80 -1.76 10.91
CA THR A 563 27.81 -0.46 11.61
C THR A 563 26.53 0.29 11.30
N ASP A 564 25.83 0.71 12.36
CA ASP A 564 24.66 1.57 12.25
C ASP A 564 25.10 3.00 11.93
N GLN A 565 24.66 3.50 10.77
CA GLN A 565 24.94 4.85 10.29
C GLN A 565 23.66 5.68 10.21
N THR A 566 22.56 5.21 10.81
CA THR A 566 21.22 5.81 10.72
C THR A 566 21.24 7.28 11.14
N GLU A 567 21.71 7.57 12.34
CA GLU A 567 21.72 8.94 12.86
C GLU A 567 22.73 9.83 12.13
N ASN A 568 23.86 9.26 11.68
CA ASN A 568 24.84 10.01 10.89
C ASN A 568 24.25 10.47 9.55
N LEU A 569 23.58 9.57 8.83
CA LEU A 569 22.97 9.91 7.54
C LEU A 569 21.70 10.76 7.70
N ARG A 570 20.86 10.49 8.72
CA ARG A 570 19.66 11.27 9.04
C ARG A 570 20.00 12.73 9.35
N ASN A 571 21.05 12.97 10.13
CA ASN A 571 21.49 14.31 10.48
C ASN A 571 22.18 15.03 9.32
N ASN A 572 22.87 14.29 8.44
CA ASN A 572 23.47 14.86 7.23
C ASN A 572 22.41 15.24 6.18
N SER A 573 21.40 14.39 5.97
CA SER A 573 20.53 14.44 4.80
C SER A 573 19.04 14.52 5.18
N PRO A 574 18.37 15.67 4.97
CA PRO A 574 16.93 15.84 5.23
C PRO A 574 16.02 14.90 4.41
N LEU A 575 16.55 14.37 3.30
CA LEU A 575 15.86 13.42 2.43
C LEU A 575 16.04 11.95 2.83
N PHE A 576 16.71 11.65 3.95
CA PHE A 576 16.94 10.31 4.47
C PHE A 576 15.66 9.45 4.53
N LYS A 577 14.54 10.02 4.98
CA LYS A 577 13.25 9.32 5.09
C LYS A 577 12.70 8.78 3.75
N TYR A 578 13.26 9.19 2.61
CA TYR A 578 12.84 8.75 1.26
C TYR A 578 13.71 7.64 0.67
N ILE A 579 14.86 7.31 1.27
CA ILE A 579 15.72 6.21 0.80
C ILE A 579 15.34 4.88 1.44
N ASN A 580 14.75 4.90 2.63
CA ASN A 580 14.31 3.71 3.34
C ASN A 580 13.01 3.17 2.74
N ARG A 581 13.17 2.17 1.86
CA ARG A 581 12.09 1.64 1.03
C ARG A 581 11.94 0.14 1.13
N PHE A 582 10.73 -0.32 0.86
CA PHE A 582 10.43 -1.71 0.59
C PHE A 582 10.18 -1.95 -0.90
N GLY A 583 10.82 -2.98 -1.47
CA GLY A 583 10.63 -3.38 -2.86
C GLY A 583 11.23 -2.43 -3.91
N ALA A 584 12.11 -1.52 -3.48
CA ALA A 584 12.91 -0.69 -4.36
C ALA A 584 14.12 -1.47 -4.91
N THR A 585 14.67 -1.01 -6.03
CA THR A 585 15.96 -1.49 -6.53
C THR A 585 17.05 -0.48 -6.22
N VAL A 586 18.28 -0.95 -5.97
CA VAL A 586 19.46 -0.09 -5.80
C VAL A 586 20.49 -0.52 -6.81
N ASN A 587 21.09 0.44 -7.51
CA ASN A 587 22.05 0.19 -8.57
C ASN A 587 23.28 1.07 -8.38
N ARG A 588 24.48 0.47 -8.50
CA ARG A 588 25.74 1.21 -8.47
C ARG A 588 26.04 1.73 -9.87
N THR A 589 26.28 3.03 -9.97
CA THR A 589 26.71 3.74 -11.18
C THR A 589 28.06 4.40 -10.93
N SER A 590 28.66 4.98 -11.96
CA SER A 590 29.86 5.84 -11.85
C SER A 590 29.60 7.07 -10.95
N TRP A 591 28.34 7.51 -10.86
CA TRP A 591 27.94 8.69 -10.10
C TRP A 591 27.78 8.37 -8.61
N GLY A 592 27.28 7.18 -8.29
CA GLY A 592 26.90 6.79 -6.94
C GLY A 592 25.84 5.70 -6.94
N LEU A 593 25.07 5.59 -5.86
CA LEU A 593 23.99 4.62 -5.78
C LEU A 593 22.66 5.27 -6.18
N VAL A 594 21.93 4.63 -7.08
CA VAL A 594 20.61 5.07 -7.53
C VAL A 594 19.55 4.14 -6.95
N ILE A 595 18.56 4.72 -6.26
CA ILE A 595 17.46 3.99 -5.61
C ILE A 595 16.18 4.29 -6.39
N VAL A 596 15.52 3.25 -6.88
CA VAL A 596 14.39 3.37 -7.82
C VAL A 596 13.14 2.71 -7.23
N GLY A 597 12.01 3.44 -7.26
CA GLY A 597 10.69 2.90 -6.98
C GLY A 597 10.49 2.34 -5.57
N GLY A 598 9.60 1.36 -5.41
CA GLY A 598 9.25 0.77 -4.11
C GLY A 598 8.25 1.61 -3.31
N VAL A 599 8.12 1.34 -2.00
CA VAL A 599 7.22 2.06 -1.09
C VAL A 599 7.97 2.56 0.15
N THR A 600 7.60 3.76 0.61
CA THR A 600 8.15 4.40 1.81
C THR A 600 7.27 4.18 3.04
N ALA A 601 7.81 4.45 4.22
CA ALA A 601 7.03 4.48 5.46
C ALA A 601 5.94 5.58 5.41
N ARG A 602 4.72 5.26 5.86
CA ARG A 602 3.62 6.19 6.15
C ARG A 602 3.05 7.02 4.99
N ARG A 603 3.64 6.99 3.79
CA ARG A 603 3.16 7.75 2.60
C ARG A 603 3.49 7.07 1.28
N VAL A 604 2.80 7.48 0.21
CA VAL A 604 3.21 7.23 -1.19
C VAL A 604 4.53 7.93 -1.47
N VAL A 605 5.37 7.33 -2.31
CA VAL A 605 6.59 7.97 -2.85
C VAL A 605 6.18 9.17 -3.71
N PRO A 606 6.57 10.41 -3.35
CA PRO A 606 6.27 11.58 -4.17
C PRO A 606 6.92 11.50 -5.56
N LEU A 607 6.32 12.17 -6.56
CA LEU A 607 6.80 12.20 -7.94
C LEU A 607 8.27 12.64 -8.05
N ASP A 608 8.63 13.70 -7.35
CA ASP A 608 9.99 14.26 -7.29
C ASP A 608 10.97 13.36 -6.51
N LYS A 609 10.48 12.27 -5.91
CA LYS A 609 11.26 11.30 -5.14
C LYS A 609 11.17 9.89 -5.71
N GLU A 610 10.59 9.66 -6.89
CA GLU A 610 10.52 8.31 -7.50
C GLU A 610 11.92 7.66 -7.61
N ILE A 611 12.91 8.46 -7.99
CA ILE A 611 14.33 8.08 -8.02
C ILE A 611 15.11 8.95 -7.04
N MET A 612 15.90 8.32 -6.18
CA MET A 612 16.82 8.98 -5.26
C MET A 612 18.27 8.64 -5.64
N PHE A 613 19.16 9.52 -5.25
CA PHE A 613 20.60 9.39 -5.45
C PHE A 613 21.32 9.47 -4.12
N LEU A 614 22.31 8.59 -3.95
CA LEU A 614 23.23 8.58 -2.82
C LEU A 614 24.65 8.76 -3.38
N ASP A 615 25.27 9.89 -3.05
CA ASP A 615 26.62 10.22 -3.49
C ASP A 615 27.64 9.32 -2.78
N LEU A 616 28.16 8.35 -3.52
CA LEU A 616 29.12 7.38 -3.01
C LEU A 616 30.47 8.02 -2.68
N SER A 617 30.86 9.07 -3.41
CA SER A 617 32.14 9.75 -3.19
C SER A 617 32.15 10.47 -1.84
N ILE A 618 31.05 11.15 -1.49
CA ILE A 618 30.89 11.81 -0.20
C ILE A 618 30.73 10.77 0.91
N LEU A 619 29.86 9.77 0.72
CA LEU A 619 29.65 8.71 1.71
C LEU A 619 30.97 8.02 2.09
N LEU A 620 31.80 7.64 1.11
CA LEU A 620 33.06 6.97 1.38
C LEU A 620 34.06 7.86 2.14
N LYS A 621 34.11 9.16 1.85
CA LYS A 621 34.95 10.11 2.61
C LYS A 621 34.49 10.22 4.06
N CYS A 622 33.18 10.27 4.30
CA CYS A 622 32.61 10.28 5.66
C CYS A 622 32.93 8.99 6.41
N LEU A 623 32.75 7.83 5.78
CA LEU A 623 33.03 6.52 6.39
C LEU A 623 34.51 6.31 6.74
N LYS A 624 35.42 6.91 5.97
CA LYS A 624 36.87 6.89 6.24
C LYS A 624 37.31 7.94 7.27
N GLY A 625 36.41 8.81 7.71
CA GLY A 625 36.74 9.93 8.59
C GLY A 625 37.56 11.03 7.91
N GLU A 626 37.60 11.07 6.57
CA GLU A 626 38.30 12.11 5.81
C GLU A 626 37.56 13.45 5.89
N ILE A 627 36.23 13.41 6.03
CA ILE A 627 35.37 14.57 6.29
C ILE A 627 34.33 14.23 7.36
N SER A 628 33.87 15.22 8.11
CA SER A 628 32.77 15.04 9.07
C SER A 628 31.43 14.89 8.34
N TRP A 629 30.55 14.02 8.86
CA TRP A 629 29.17 13.88 8.37
C TRP A 629 28.39 15.20 8.44
N THR A 630 28.61 16.00 9.49
CA THR A 630 27.92 17.28 9.69
C THR A 630 28.36 18.36 8.73
N ASP A 631 29.62 18.30 8.29
CA ASP A 631 30.26 19.36 7.48
C ASP A 631 30.31 18.99 6.00
N SER A 632 29.99 17.73 5.67
CA SER A 632 29.90 17.24 4.31
C SER A 632 28.64 17.78 3.60
N PRO A 633 28.66 17.88 2.26
CA PRO A 633 27.43 18.14 1.50
C PRO A 633 26.39 17.04 1.73
N ASN A 634 25.14 17.31 1.35
CA ASN A 634 24.07 16.31 1.42
C ASN A 634 24.47 15.06 0.62
N ILE A 635 24.55 13.91 1.31
CA ILE A 635 24.83 12.62 0.69
C ILE A 635 23.63 12.14 -0.14
N VAL A 636 22.40 12.48 0.28
CA VAL A 636 21.17 12.08 -0.40
C VAL A 636 20.57 13.25 -1.17
N SER A 637 20.27 13.03 -2.45
CA SER A 637 19.49 13.95 -3.27
C SER A 637 18.38 13.25 -4.04
N ALA A 638 17.41 14.04 -4.48
CA ALA A 638 16.27 13.61 -5.26
C ALA A 638 16.54 13.79 -6.75
N ILE A 639 16.32 12.73 -7.54
CA ILE A 639 16.32 12.79 -9.00
C ILE A 639 14.88 12.97 -9.52
N GLY A 640 13.92 12.30 -8.87
CA GLY A 640 12.54 12.24 -9.35
C GLY A 640 12.46 11.51 -10.69
N LEU A 641 11.79 12.11 -11.68
CA LEU A 641 11.81 11.62 -13.07
C LEU A 641 12.85 12.34 -13.94
N GLY A 642 13.71 13.17 -13.35
CA GLY A 642 14.74 13.94 -14.06
C GLY A 642 14.20 15.14 -14.84
N ALA A 643 15.12 15.94 -15.36
CA ALA A 643 14.81 17.17 -16.08
C ALA A 643 14.18 16.88 -17.44
N GLY A 644 13.08 17.59 -17.74
CA GLY A 644 12.42 17.54 -19.04
C GLY A 644 11.79 16.18 -19.35
N PHE A 645 11.39 15.42 -18.31
CA PHE A 645 10.75 14.12 -18.50
C PHE A 645 9.50 14.21 -19.39
N GLU A 646 9.51 13.42 -20.46
CA GLU A 646 8.37 13.23 -21.36
C GLU A 646 7.96 11.76 -21.33
N GLY A 647 6.76 11.47 -20.84
CA GLY A 647 6.23 10.11 -20.76
C GLY A 647 5.18 9.93 -19.67
N PRO A 648 4.57 8.73 -19.58
CA PRO A 648 3.70 8.40 -18.46
C PRO A 648 4.53 8.20 -17.19
N ARG A 649 4.00 8.63 -16.03
CA ARG A 649 4.60 8.29 -14.75
C ARG A 649 4.64 6.76 -14.58
N PRO A 650 5.82 6.15 -14.34
CA PRO A 650 5.92 4.72 -14.14
C PRO A 650 5.34 4.31 -12.77
N LEU A 651 4.80 3.09 -12.69
CA LEU A 651 4.42 2.47 -11.42
C LEU A 651 5.47 1.42 -11.03
N LEU A 652 6.47 1.86 -10.28
CA LEU A 652 7.69 1.11 -10.01
C LEU A 652 7.52 0.09 -8.86
N VAL A 653 6.51 -0.78 -8.98
CA VAL A 653 6.25 -1.90 -8.07
C VAL A 653 6.68 -3.22 -8.70
N GLY A 654 7.66 -3.90 -8.11
CA GLY A 654 8.23 -5.13 -8.67
C GLY A 654 8.96 -4.92 -10.00
N HIS A 655 9.36 -3.69 -10.32
CA HIS A 655 10.24 -3.41 -11.45
C HIS A 655 11.61 -4.06 -11.23
N ALA A 656 12.38 -4.20 -12.30
CA ALA A 656 13.80 -4.50 -12.19
C ALA A 656 14.61 -3.33 -12.77
N ALA A 657 15.82 -3.14 -12.27
CA ALA A 657 16.74 -2.16 -12.82
C ALA A 657 18.17 -2.69 -12.75
N SER A 658 19.01 -2.28 -13.70
CA SER A 658 20.42 -2.67 -13.76
C SER A 658 21.24 -1.62 -14.49
N THR A 659 22.43 -1.36 -13.96
CA THR A 659 23.46 -0.57 -14.63
C THR A 659 23.99 -1.34 -15.84
N VAL A 660 23.75 -0.82 -17.05
CA VAL A 660 24.15 -1.47 -18.32
C VAL A 660 25.49 -0.96 -18.84
N THR A 661 25.80 0.31 -18.56
CA THR A 661 27.13 0.90 -18.65
C THR A 661 27.39 1.69 -17.37
N PRO A 662 28.64 2.04 -17.02
CA PRO A 662 28.90 2.80 -15.80
C PRO A 662 28.06 4.09 -15.66
N ASP A 663 27.63 4.68 -16.78
CA ASP A 663 26.87 5.92 -16.85
C ASP A 663 25.40 5.74 -17.31
N GLU A 664 24.88 4.52 -17.33
CA GLU A 664 23.50 4.28 -17.80
C GLU A 664 22.82 3.21 -16.96
N LEU A 665 21.62 3.55 -16.47
CA LEU A 665 20.77 2.65 -15.71
C LEU A 665 19.49 2.39 -16.49
N VAL A 666 19.20 1.12 -16.78
CA VAL A 666 17.96 0.70 -17.42
C VAL A 666 17.00 0.16 -16.36
N ILE A 667 15.74 0.58 -16.47
CA ILE A 667 14.62 0.13 -15.64
C ILE A 667 13.64 -0.62 -16.57
N LEU A 668 13.13 -1.76 -16.12
CA LEU A 668 12.24 -2.63 -16.88
C LEU A 668 11.05 -3.10 -16.02
N GLY A 669 9.87 -3.09 -16.64
CA GLY A 669 8.65 -3.63 -16.07
C GLY A 669 8.19 -2.95 -14.79
N GLY A 670 7.41 -3.70 -14.00
CA GLY A 670 6.70 -3.22 -12.83
C GLY A 670 5.22 -2.96 -13.09
N GLY A 671 4.45 -2.84 -12.00
CA GLY A 671 3.02 -2.58 -12.07
C GLY A 671 2.25 -3.12 -10.87
N ALA A 672 0.97 -2.78 -10.80
CA ALA A 672 0.07 -3.10 -9.70
C ALA A 672 -1.33 -3.49 -10.19
N VAL A 673 -2.04 -4.37 -9.48
CA VAL A 673 -3.48 -4.62 -9.69
C VAL A 673 -4.36 -3.51 -9.11
N CYS A 674 -3.74 -2.58 -8.36
CA CYS A 674 -4.34 -1.38 -7.81
C CYS A 674 -5.59 -1.71 -6.99
N PHE A 675 -5.47 -2.62 -6.02
CA PHE A 675 -6.57 -3.02 -5.13
C PHE A 675 -7.83 -3.50 -5.90
N ALA A 676 -7.62 -4.19 -7.02
CA ALA A 676 -8.64 -4.66 -7.96
C ALA A 676 -9.44 -3.55 -8.68
N PHE A 677 -9.00 -2.29 -8.63
CA PHE A 677 -9.57 -1.22 -9.46
C PHE A 677 -9.22 -1.38 -10.94
N GLY A 678 -8.06 -1.97 -11.23
CA GLY A 678 -7.60 -2.27 -12.57
C GLY A 678 -6.08 -2.36 -12.62
N THR A 679 -5.56 -3.32 -13.38
CA THR A 679 -4.12 -3.51 -13.50
C THR A 679 -3.47 -2.37 -14.27
N VAL A 680 -2.41 -1.80 -13.71
CA VAL A 680 -1.53 -0.83 -14.35
C VAL A 680 -0.15 -1.46 -14.50
N TRP A 681 0.37 -1.42 -15.73
CA TRP A 681 1.72 -1.85 -16.06
C TRP A 681 2.58 -0.64 -16.37
N THR A 682 3.85 -0.75 -15.98
CA THR A 682 4.91 0.14 -16.43
C THR A 682 5.40 -0.44 -17.75
N GLU A 683 4.97 0.17 -18.87
CA GLU A 683 5.13 -0.35 -20.23
C GLU A 683 6.37 0.21 -20.95
N GLY A 684 7.22 -0.69 -21.48
CA GLY A 684 8.43 -0.32 -22.22
C GLY A 684 9.74 -0.40 -21.46
N THR A 685 10.67 0.49 -21.79
CA THR A 685 11.99 0.64 -21.17
C THR A 685 12.20 2.08 -20.72
N TRP A 686 12.91 2.26 -19.61
CA TRP A 686 13.31 3.60 -19.14
C TRP A 686 14.81 3.59 -18.90
N MET A 687 15.49 4.62 -19.37
CA MET A 687 16.93 4.77 -19.22
C MET A 687 17.23 6.06 -18.47
N LEU A 688 17.88 5.95 -17.32
CA LEU A 688 18.39 7.09 -16.57
C LEU A 688 19.83 7.36 -16.98
N LYS A 689 20.12 8.62 -17.28
CA LYS A 689 21.45 9.12 -17.65
C LYS A 689 21.71 10.51 -17.05
N ARG A 690 22.96 10.95 -17.07
CA ARG A 690 23.29 12.38 -16.88
C ARG A 690 22.73 13.22 -18.02
N LYS A 691 22.31 14.43 -17.71
CA LYS A 691 21.66 15.35 -18.67
C LYS A 691 22.58 15.77 -19.82
N ASP A 692 23.88 15.86 -19.59
CA ASP A 692 24.90 16.22 -20.57
C ASP A 692 25.30 15.06 -21.50
N SER A 693 24.91 13.82 -21.18
CA SER A 693 25.11 12.68 -22.07
C SER A 693 24.23 12.76 -23.32
N THR A 694 24.79 12.41 -24.47
CA THR A 694 24.07 12.33 -25.75
C THR A 694 23.34 11.01 -25.96
N ALA A 695 23.42 10.07 -25.01
CA ALA A 695 22.83 8.74 -25.16
C ALA A 695 21.30 8.79 -25.30
N GLU A 696 20.74 7.97 -26.17
CA GLU A 696 19.30 7.82 -26.35
C GLU A 696 18.83 6.47 -25.84
N ASN A 697 17.57 6.38 -25.40
CA ASN A 697 17.02 5.09 -24.98
C ASN A 697 16.68 4.22 -26.20
N ASN A 698 17.66 3.41 -26.62
CA ASN A 698 17.51 2.46 -27.72
C ASN A 698 17.06 1.07 -27.28
N TRP A 699 17.06 0.78 -25.97
CA TRP A 699 16.65 -0.50 -25.40
C TRP A 699 15.24 -0.89 -25.82
N ALA A 700 15.07 -2.11 -26.32
CA ALA A 700 13.81 -2.67 -26.75
C ALA A 700 13.72 -4.16 -26.45
N LEU A 701 12.49 -4.64 -26.26
CA LEU A 701 12.19 -6.06 -26.23
C LEU A 701 12.43 -6.67 -27.61
N VAL A 702 13.21 -7.75 -27.69
CA VAL A 702 13.38 -8.52 -28.92
C VAL A 702 12.09 -9.31 -29.19
N SER A 703 11.50 -9.08 -30.36
CA SER A 703 10.29 -9.80 -30.78
C SER A 703 10.62 -11.27 -31.04
N GLN A 704 9.94 -12.18 -30.34
CA GLN A 704 10.01 -13.60 -30.67
C GLN A 704 9.41 -13.81 -32.07
N SER A 705 10.23 -14.29 -33.01
CA SER A 705 9.84 -14.63 -34.38
C SER A 705 8.94 -15.87 -34.43
#